data_AF-A0A196SLG0-F1
#
_entry.id   AF-A0A196SLG0-F1
#
_cell.length_a   1.000
_cell.length_b   1.000
_cell.length_c   1.000
_cell.angle_alpha   90.00
_cell.angle_beta   90.00
_cell.angle_gamma   90.00
#
_symmetry.space_group_name_H-M   'P 1'
#
loop_
_entity.id
_entity.type
_entity.pdbx_description
1 polymer ?
#
loop_
_entity_poly.entity_id
_entity_poly.type
_entity_poly.pdbx_seq_one_letter_code
_entity_poly.pdbx_strand_id
1 'polypeptide(L)'
;MTDLYNNAISEEDKKLFWKRVGDTDTIDAAEIVKQCCCVNGIPDHQRSAAWKFLLSKTIEEEVGDNSGSYEELAASDDSDLKDVIADIDADIEKCGVEDEKKAAATRNIHKAYMLYDKKNVFVPGTSTLIALLLDYFSEQEVFNVYNVLFRQIWPEGRQFDVMGYLPEERVVKSVLFEKEPQIIMHANETSMTLDKILLRWMLTFFANAVSVELTKRFFDVYFCARCCGEGKIGFATETFYIATVVVLLRATSDSYLKEKDGAKASKALTKAARALSAEDYAKVIVEARELARDIPSYKISAFREKHEMACKGELENRDRNLWSGCEVTFGEGSLGLTLKSTKKMLCIGRYRRNSDGTPGAAEESGALVPGVVLVMIDGEEVKEGLSVSKASKKIKEIKEEKGSVVLKFQLMSAIEQKKEEESSKKSSYVSDEYMPNYLDIGEKVLRNVEVSIRVPDVVGSFYVPSFEMHKGRMFITTYRLIFHPYMKLKKSKKAKTPRSPRSPKEPKDGEGASPVPEEEAREPSDMIPGPLGVEDLNIPLLKIAKVDETGPRMVSMVLKDKQVVNMMFSSSKTMDQWEEDVRKHAFPGASDEVFAFRPEAAKLIPQGDLNGWTLYDAALDYDRVGLLSCPKLRLYVQGYDTNPTYPSRFLIPADFSDEDFAAVTKYRSKGRVPVPVWRHPTTNAVLCRSAQPMVGLKMKKSSMDEKLIRRIMGCCGASTKRYYFVDARSRMAAMGNQSMGKGTENTANYPGSEIFFMNIANIHAARQSLQMMSDLFNPDVYKGDDDNFYKMLADAKWYEQVRTILCAIARSVEMLEDEGCSILSHCSDGWDRTAQMVAGTELMLDPFYRTIKGFEILIEKEWCSFGHQFRKRYGQDNGNAEDEQRSPVFILWLDCVYQAMQQYPTAFEFNEEMLLCINEHVYSGKFGTFLFDCEAKRFEFQVKERTISLWSFINDPSRIEEFRNPDYKQSETTLRLDCSSKHLRIWENMWRKYDSTYFPKKNVKYYY
;
A
#
# COMPACT_ATOMS: atom_id res chain seq x y z
N MET A 1 0.43 24.42 -27.35
CA MET A 1 -0.60 24.13 -26.30
C MET A 1 -1.18 25.43 -25.77
N THR A 2 -0.35 26.31 -25.21
CA THR A 2 -0.72 27.68 -24.79
C THR A 2 -1.45 28.47 -25.90
N ASP A 3 -1.05 28.25 -27.16
CA ASP A 3 -1.60 28.90 -28.36
C ASP A 3 -3.06 28.53 -28.68
N LEU A 4 -3.55 27.40 -28.15
CA LEU A 4 -4.97 26.98 -28.29
C LEU A 4 -5.90 27.73 -27.32
N TYR A 5 -5.37 28.36 -26.27
CA TYR A 5 -6.14 28.88 -25.13
C TYR A 5 -6.22 30.41 -25.13
N ASN A 6 -5.17 31.08 -25.62
CA ASN A 6 -5.06 32.54 -25.60
C ASN A 6 -5.78 33.27 -26.76
N ASN A 7 -6.63 32.54 -27.50
CA ASN A 7 -7.82 33.09 -28.19
C ASN A 7 -7.61 34.31 -29.11
N ALA A 8 -6.54 34.31 -29.91
CA ALA A 8 -6.19 35.40 -30.84
C ALA A 8 -7.02 35.41 -32.15
N ILE A 9 -8.36 35.34 -32.05
CA ILE A 9 -9.28 35.39 -33.19
C ILE A 9 -10.37 36.43 -32.94
N SER A 10 -10.64 37.28 -33.92
CA SER A 10 -11.64 38.36 -33.80
C SER A 10 -13.08 37.81 -33.73
N GLU A 11 -13.99 38.55 -33.11
CA GLU A 11 -15.43 38.18 -33.07
C GLU A 11 -16.08 38.11 -34.47
N GLU A 12 -15.48 38.76 -35.48
CA GLU A 12 -15.93 38.70 -36.87
C GLU A 12 -15.46 37.41 -37.56
N ASP A 13 -14.20 37.02 -37.34
CA ASP A 13 -13.66 35.73 -37.78
C ASP A 13 -14.40 34.55 -37.14
N LYS A 14 -14.79 34.66 -35.86
CA LYS A 14 -15.59 33.63 -35.16
C LYS A 14 -16.95 33.43 -35.83
N LYS A 15 -17.66 34.51 -36.17
CA LYS A 15 -18.93 34.45 -36.90
C LYS A 15 -18.74 33.80 -38.28
N LEU A 16 -17.67 34.16 -39.00
CA LEU A 16 -17.35 33.58 -40.30
C LEU A 16 -16.90 32.11 -40.20
N PHE A 17 -16.24 31.73 -39.11
CA PHE A 17 -15.88 30.34 -38.82
C PHE A 17 -17.13 29.48 -38.61
N TRP A 18 -17.99 29.82 -37.65
CA TRP A 18 -19.16 29.01 -37.35
C TRP A 18 -20.15 28.92 -38.51
N LYS A 19 -20.28 29.99 -39.30
CA LYS A 19 -21.01 29.92 -40.58
C LYS A 19 -20.46 28.85 -41.52
N ARG A 20 -19.12 28.76 -41.67
CA ARG A 20 -18.48 27.70 -42.48
C ARG A 20 -18.69 26.30 -41.91
N VAL A 21 -18.76 26.15 -40.58
CA VAL A 21 -19.09 24.86 -39.92
C VAL A 21 -20.50 24.39 -40.28
N GLY A 22 -21.45 25.30 -40.45
CA GLY A 22 -22.79 24.94 -40.95
C GLY A 22 -22.84 24.60 -42.45
N ASP A 23 -21.85 25.04 -43.24
CA ASP A 23 -21.86 24.96 -44.71
C ASP A 23 -20.89 23.88 -45.28
N THR A 24 -19.95 23.31 -44.49
CA THR A 24 -18.87 22.43 -45.01
C THR A 24 -18.37 21.34 -44.04
N ASP A 25 -18.26 20.09 -44.53
CA ASP A 25 -17.74 18.93 -43.78
C ASP A 25 -16.21 18.88 -43.64
N THR A 26 -15.47 19.84 -44.19
CA THR A 26 -14.02 19.75 -44.46
C THR A 26 -13.14 20.58 -43.52
N ILE A 27 -13.63 20.90 -42.32
CA ILE A 27 -12.94 21.80 -41.38
C ILE A 27 -11.92 21.05 -40.52
N ASP A 28 -10.75 21.66 -40.33
CA ASP A 28 -9.69 21.14 -39.46
C ASP A 28 -10.16 21.08 -37.99
N ALA A 29 -10.05 19.88 -37.41
CA ALA A 29 -10.30 19.63 -36.00
C ALA A 29 -9.50 20.57 -35.07
N ALA A 30 -8.29 20.99 -35.45
CA ALA A 30 -7.50 21.93 -34.64
C ALA A 30 -8.17 23.30 -34.49
N GLU A 31 -8.82 23.81 -35.55
CA GLU A 31 -9.54 25.09 -35.50
C GLU A 31 -10.87 24.94 -34.75
N ILE A 32 -11.57 23.81 -34.88
CA ILE A 32 -12.76 23.50 -34.06
C ILE A 32 -12.39 23.46 -32.57
N VAL A 33 -11.30 22.76 -32.20
CA VAL A 33 -10.83 22.71 -30.79
C VAL A 33 -10.55 24.10 -30.25
N LYS A 34 -9.86 24.95 -31.02
CA LYS A 34 -9.54 26.33 -30.63
C LYS A 34 -10.80 27.17 -30.35
N GLN A 35 -11.87 26.96 -31.11
CA GLN A 35 -13.13 27.71 -31.00
C GLN A 35 -14.00 27.17 -29.86
N CYS A 36 -14.10 25.85 -29.68
CA CYS A 36 -14.74 25.23 -28.52
C CYS A 36 -14.01 25.56 -27.20
N CYS A 37 -12.69 25.71 -27.25
CA CYS A 37 -11.83 26.12 -26.12
C CYS A 37 -11.76 27.64 -25.92
N CYS A 38 -12.56 28.44 -26.64
CA CYS A 38 -12.56 29.89 -26.46
C CYS A 38 -13.33 30.30 -25.19
N VAL A 39 -12.92 31.40 -24.54
CA VAL A 39 -13.54 31.90 -23.27
C VAL A 39 -15.06 32.16 -23.42
N ASN A 40 -15.51 32.51 -24.62
CA ASN A 40 -16.91 32.82 -24.92
C ASN A 40 -17.73 31.58 -25.33
N GLY A 41 -17.12 30.40 -25.50
CA GLY A 41 -17.76 29.20 -26.02
C GLY A 41 -18.25 29.33 -27.47
N ILE A 42 -19.20 28.46 -27.84
CA ILE A 42 -19.85 28.48 -29.17
C ILE A 42 -21.04 29.46 -29.12
N PRO A 43 -21.22 30.36 -30.11
CA PRO A 43 -22.39 31.23 -30.18
C PRO A 43 -23.69 30.41 -30.23
N ASP A 44 -24.70 30.81 -29.45
CA ASP A 44 -25.89 29.98 -29.19
C ASP A 44 -26.59 29.49 -30.47
N HIS A 45 -26.85 30.40 -31.41
CA HIS A 45 -27.45 30.11 -32.72
C HIS A 45 -26.62 29.22 -33.65
N GLN A 46 -25.35 28.91 -33.30
CA GLN A 46 -24.44 28.05 -34.06
C GLN A 46 -24.29 26.66 -33.41
N ARG A 47 -24.73 26.48 -32.15
CA ARG A 47 -24.58 25.20 -31.41
C ARG A 47 -25.26 24.03 -32.10
N SER A 48 -26.37 24.25 -32.81
CA SER A 48 -27.04 23.20 -33.60
C SER A 48 -26.10 22.60 -34.65
N ALA A 49 -25.48 23.41 -35.52
CA ALA A 49 -24.52 22.93 -36.51
C ALA A 49 -23.25 22.36 -35.85
N ALA A 50 -22.71 23.06 -34.86
CA ALA A 50 -21.45 22.71 -34.21
C ALA A 50 -21.52 21.38 -33.44
N TRP A 51 -22.56 21.18 -32.61
CA TRP A 51 -22.72 19.95 -31.84
C TRP A 51 -23.10 18.76 -32.74
N LYS A 52 -23.86 18.97 -33.82
CA LYS A 52 -24.08 17.94 -34.86
C LYS A 52 -22.76 17.49 -35.48
N PHE A 53 -21.88 18.42 -35.88
CA PHE A 53 -20.56 18.09 -36.40
C PHE A 53 -19.70 17.33 -35.37
N LEU A 54 -19.64 17.82 -34.13
CA LEU A 54 -18.81 17.21 -33.07
C LEU A 54 -19.25 15.79 -32.69
N LEU A 55 -20.54 15.49 -32.82
CA LEU A 55 -21.11 14.19 -32.44
C LEU A 55 -21.34 13.24 -33.62
N SER A 56 -21.24 13.68 -34.87
CA SER A 56 -21.59 12.91 -36.08
C SER A 56 -21.01 11.50 -36.08
N LYS A 57 -19.68 11.38 -36.00
CA LYS A 57 -18.96 10.08 -35.94
C LYS A 57 -19.42 9.19 -34.79
N THR A 58 -19.69 9.77 -33.62
CA THR A 58 -20.12 9.01 -32.44
C THR A 58 -21.57 8.56 -32.52
N ILE A 59 -22.42 9.36 -33.18
CA ILE A 59 -23.81 8.99 -33.51
C ILE A 59 -23.80 7.88 -34.57
N GLU A 60 -22.96 7.96 -35.60
CA GLU A 60 -22.77 6.89 -36.59
C GLU A 60 -22.31 5.58 -35.92
N GLU A 61 -21.34 5.66 -35.00
CA GLU A 61 -20.85 4.53 -34.20
C GLU A 61 -21.94 3.88 -33.33
N GLU A 62 -22.87 4.66 -32.74
CA GLU A 62 -23.93 4.14 -31.84
C GLU A 62 -25.20 3.69 -32.56
N VAL A 63 -25.58 4.34 -33.67
CA VAL A 63 -26.84 4.07 -34.37
C VAL A 63 -26.73 2.79 -35.21
N GLY A 64 -25.60 2.53 -35.87
CA GLY A 64 -25.37 1.31 -36.65
C GLY A 64 -26.53 0.95 -37.58
N ASP A 65 -26.93 -0.33 -37.59
CA ASP A 65 -28.08 -0.84 -38.36
C ASP A 65 -29.46 -0.44 -37.78
N ASN A 66 -29.54 0.26 -36.64
CA ASN A 66 -30.79 0.64 -35.97
C ASN A 66 -31.33 2.02 -36.40
N SER A 67 -30.89 2.56 -37.53
CA SER A 67 -31.34 3.86 -38.04
C SER A 67 -32.84 3.85 -38.38
N GLY A 68 -33.67 4.39 -37.48
CA GLY A 68 -35.13 4.53 -37.66
C GLY A 68 -36.00 3.99 -36.52
N SER A 69 -35.42 3.35 -35.49
CA SER A 69 -36.22 2.76 -34.40
C SER A 69 -37.01 3.76 -33.55
N TYR A 70 -36.65 5.06 -33.54
CA TYR A 70 -37.32 6.06 -32.70
C TYR A 70 -38.82 6.18 -33.01
N GLU A 71 -39.20 6.23 -34.28
CA GLU A 71 -40.60 6.45 -34.67
C GLU A 71 -41.51 5.29 -34.21
N GLU A 72 -41.04 4.05 -34.33
CA GLU A 72 -41.74 2.85 -33.87
C GLU A 72 -41.84 2.80 -32.32
N LEU A 73 -40.74 3.12 -31.62
CA LEU A 73 -40.68 3.11 -30.16
C LEU A 73 -41.48 4.27 -29.53
N ALA A 74 -41.50 5.44 -30.16
CA ALA A 74 -42.33 6.57 -29.75
C ALA A 74 -43.82 6.33 -30.02
N ALA A 75 -44.17 5.62 -31.10
CA ALA A 75 -45.53 5.22 -31.43
C ALA A 75 -46.06 4.03 -30.59
N SER A 76 -45.17 3.27 -29.95
CA SER A 76 -45.54 2.13 -29.08
C SER A 76 -46.42 2.58 -27.91
N ASP A 77 -47.36 1.73 -27.48
CA ASP A 77 -48.25 2.07 -26.38
C ASP A 77 -47.54 2.03 -25.00
N ASP A 78 -48.09 2.76 -24.04
CA ASP A 78 -47.50 2.91 -22.70
C ASP A 78 -47.64 1.64 -21.83
N SER A 79 -48.20 0.53 -22.35
CA SER A 79 -48.58 -0.62 -21.52
C SER A 79 -47.40 -1.45 -21.00
N ASP A 80 -46.29 -1.46 -21.74
CA ASP A 80 -45.00 -2.06 -21.37
C ASP A 80 -44.24 -1.24 -20.30
N LEU A 81 -44.64 0.02 -20.06
CA LEU A 81 -43.93 0.97 -19.19
C LEU A 81 -44.83 1.67 -18.15
N LYS A 82 -46.02 1.13 -17.84
CA LYS A 82 -47.03 1.77 -16.97
C LYS A 82 -46.47 2.30 -15.64
N ASP A 83 -45.56 1.55 -15.03
CA ASP A 83 -44.99 1.89 -13.72
C ASP A 83 -43.92 2.99 -13.81
N VAL A 84 -43.34 3.24 -14.98
CA VAL A 84 -42.27 4.23 -15.23
C VAL A 84 -42.80 5.52 -15.88
N ILE A 85 -43.86 5.40 -16.69
CA ILE A 85 -44.49 6.53 -17.39
C ILE A 85 -45.01 7.60 -16.40
N ALA A 86 -45.55 7.18 -15.25
CA ALA A 86 -45.98 8.12 -14.21
C ALA A 86 -44.81 8.94 -13.62
N ASP A 87 -43.62 8.35 -13.50
CA ASP A 87 -42.41 9.06 -13.05
C ASP A 87 -41.86 10.01 -14.11
N ILE A 88 -41.94 9.63 -15.40
CA ILE A 88 -41.60 10.50 -16.54
C ILE A 88 -42.51 11.74 -16.55
N ASP A 89 -43.83 11.53 -16.49
CA ASP A 89 -44.81 12.61 -16.54
C ASP A 89 -44.65 13.56 -15.32
N ALA A 90 -44.38 13.04 -14.13
CA ALA A 90 -44.08 13.82 -12.93
C ALA A 90 -42.74 14.58 -12.99
N ASP A 91 -41.71 14.04 -13.66
CA ASP A 91 -40.43 14.73 -13.83
C ASP A 91 -40.52 15.89 -14.83
N ILE A 92 -41.30 15.74 -15.90
CA ILE A 92 -41.56 16.80 -16.89
C ILE A 92 -42.26 17.99 -16.22
N GLU A 93 -43.31 17.75 -15.42
CA GLU A 93 -44.00 18.79 -14.65
C GLU A 93 -43.04 19.49 -13.68
N LYS A 94 -42.25 18.72 -12.92
CA LYS A 94 -41.29 19.21 -11.93
C LYS A 94 -40.11 19.98 -12.53
N CYS A 95 -39.71 19.65 -13.75
CA CYS A 95 -38.67 20.35 -14.50
C CYS A 95 -39.18 21.67 -15.14
N GLY A 96 -40.49 21.89 -15.17
CA GLY A 96 -41.08 23.15 -15.66
C GLY A 96 -40.95 23.32 -17.18
N VAL A 97 -41.19 22.25 -17.95
CA VAL A 97 -41.20 22.33 -19.42
C VAL A 97 -42.50 23.01 -19.89
N GLU A 98 -42.48 24.35 -19.98
CA GLU A 98 -43.68 25.18 -20.25
C GLU A 98 -44.30 24.99 -21.65
N ASP A 99 -43.53 24.51 -22.63
CA ASP A 99 -44.01 24.26 -24.00
C ASP A 99 -44.60 22.85 -24.12
N GLU A 100 -45.94 22.75 -24.26
CA GLU A 100 -46.67 21.48 -24.39
C GLU A 100 -46.12 20.57 -25.51
N LYS A 101 -45.59 21.13 -26.60
CA LYS A 101 -44.99 20.32 -27.69
C LYS A 101 -43.64 19.75 -27.26
N LYS A 102 -42.81 20.54 -26.57
CA LYS A 102 -41.53 20.03 -26.02
C LYS A 102 -41.74 19.06 -24.88
N ALA A 103 -42.79 19.23 -24.07
CA ALA A 103 -43.19 18.27 -23.05
C ALA A 103 -43.57 16.92 -23.68
N ALA A 104 -44.41 16.93 -24.72
CA ALA A 104 -44.76 15.73 -25.48
C ALA A 104 -43.54 15.05 -26.15
N ALA A 105 -42.68 15.83 -26.82
CA ALA A 105 -41.43 15.34 -27.40
C ALA A 105 -40.50 14.72 -26.34
N THR A 106 -40.34 15.38 -25.19
CA THR A 106 -39.51 14.89 -24.07
C THR A 106 -40.03 13.55 -23.54
N ARG A 107 -41.35 13.43 -23.37
CA ARG A 107 -42.02 12.18 -22.98
C ARG A 107 -41.76 11.06 -24.00
N ASN A 108 -41.89 11.36 -25.29
CA ASN A 108 -41.67 10.39 -26.36
C ASN A 108 -40.21 9.90 -26.40
N ILE A 109 -39.23 10.79 -26.23
CA ILE A 109 -37.80 10.42 -26.19
C ILE A 109 -37.48 9.56 -24.96
N HIS A 110 -38.02 9.90 -23.78
CA HIS A 110 -37.88 9.05 -22.59
C HIS A 110 -38.50 7.66 -22.78
N LYS A 111 -39.73 7.59 -23.31
CA LYS A 111 -40.41 6.32 -23.60
C LYS A 111 -39.59 5.49 -24.61
N ALA A 112 -39.17 6.09 -25.72
CA ALA A 112 -38.40 5.41 -26.74
C ALA A 112 -37.08 4.87 -26.19
N TYR A 113 -36.38 5.64 -25.36
CA TYR A 113 -35.14 5.20 -24.71
C TYR A 113 -35.34 4.05 -23.72
N MET A 114 -36.38 4.10 -22.89
CA MET A 114 -36.73 3.01 -21.95
C MET A 114 -37.18 1.72 -22.66
N LEU A 115 -37.81 1.83 -23.84
CA LEU A 115 -38.14 0.66 -24.67
C LEU A 115 -36.91 0.12 -25.43
N TYR A 116 -35.99 1.01 -25.85
CA TYR A 116 -34.77 0.65 -26.58
C TYR A 116 -33.75 -0.09 -25.70
N ASP A 117 -33.55 0.35 -24.45
CA ASP A 117 -32.72 -0.35 -23.46
C ASP A 117 -33.49 -0.67 -22.17
N LYS A 118 -34.20 -1.80 -22.22
CA LYS A 118 -35.00 -2.35 -21.10
C LYS A 118 -34.17 -2.74 -19.85
N LYS A 119 -32.84 -2.52 -19.83
CA LYS A 119 -31.98 -2.74 -18.65
C LYS A 119 -31.78 -1.49 -17.79
N ASN A 120 -32.14 -0.31 -18.31
CA ASN A 120 -31.96 0.97 -17.63
C ASN A 120 -33.22 1.38 -16.86
N VAL A 121 -33.03 2.26 -15.88
CA VAL A 121 -34.08 2.86 -15.06
C VAL A 121 -34.22 4.33 -15.42
N PHE A 122 -35.44 4.86 -15.32
CA PHE A 122 -35.70 6.27 -15.57
C PHE A 122 -34.97 7.19 -14.57
N VAL A 123 -34.58 8.38 -15.04
CA VAL A 123 -33.58 9.24 -14.38
C VAL A 123 -34.17 10.63 -14.08
N PRO A 124 -34.68 10.89 -12.86
CA PRO A 124 -35.28 12.19 -12.55
C PRO A 124 -34.32 13.38 -12.78
N GLY A 125 -34.82 14.41 -13.45
CA GLY A 125 -34.09 15.59 -13.90
C GLY A 125 -33.55 15.50 -15.34
N THR A 126 -33.69 14.37 -16.03
CA THR A 126 -33.26 14.28 -17.44
C THR A 126 -34.20 14.99 -18.41
N SER A 127 -35.44 15.27 -18.00
CA SER A 127 -36.41 16.03 -18.80
C SER A 127 -35.89 17.42 -19.21
N THR A 128 -35.23 18.16 -18.30
CA THR A 128 -34.61 19.47 -18.60
C THR A 128 -33.48 19.37 -19.63
N LEU A 129 -32.71 18.28 -19.62
CA LEU A 129 -31.62 18.05 -20.57
C LEU A 129 -32.18 17.77 -21.96
N ILE A 130 -33.21 16.95 -22.07
CA ILE A 130 -33.90 16.68 -23.34
C ILE A 130 -34.56 17.95 -23.88
N ALA A 131 -35.27 18.71 -23.03
CA ALA A 131 -35.87 19.99 -23.40
C ALA A 131 -34.85 21.02 -23.90
N LEU A 132 -33.65 21.06 -23.31
CA LEU A 132 -32.51 21.88 -23.78
C LEU A 132 -31.99 21.40 -25.14
N LEU A 133 -31.84 20.09 -25.35
CA LEU A 133 -31.34 19.54 -26.61
C LEU A 133 -32.35 19.73 -27.76
N LEU A 134 -33.66 19.73 -27.47
CA LEU A 134 -34.74 20.04 -28.42
C LEU A 134 -34.70 21.49 -28.97
N ASP A 135 -33.90 22.40 -28.39
CA ASP A 135 -33.63 23.71 -28.99
C ASP A 135 -32.65 23.64 -30.19
N TYR A 136 -31.90 22.55 -30.34
CA TYR A 136 -30.79 22.41 -31.31
C TYR A 136 -30.92 21.21 -32.26
N PHE A 137 -31.77 20.24 -31.91
CA PHE A 137 -31.87 18.93 -32.55
C PHE A 137 -33.34 18.51 -32.72
N SER A 138 -33.65 17.70 -33.73
CA SER A 138 -34.96 17.04 -33.87
C SER A 138 -35.15 15.92 -32.84
N GLU A 139 -36.37 15.43 -32.63
CA GLU A 139 -36.63 14.36 -31.65
C GLU A 139 -35.77 13.10 -31.87
N GLN A 140 -35.63 12.67 -33.13
CA GLN A 140 -34.77 11.56 -33.54
C GLN A 140 -33.28 11.84 -33.28
N GLU A 141 -32.83 13.08 -33.52
CA GLU A 141 -31.45 13.48 -33.24
C GLU A 141 -31.19 13.54 -31.72
N VAL A 142 -32.13 14.06 -30.93
CA VAL A 142 -32.02 14.07 -29.46
C VAL A 142 -32.00 12.65 -28.90
N PHE A 143 -32.84 11.73 -29.41
CA PHE A 143 -32.79 10.31 -29.04
C PHE A 143 -31.40 9.70 -29.31
N ASN A 144 -30.79 10.00 -30.46
CA ASN A 144 -29.45 9.52 -30.80
C ASN A 144 -28.35 10.13 -29.89
N VAL A 145 -28.40 11.44 -29.65
CA VAL A 145 -27.50 12.14 -28.71
C VAL A 145 -27.65 11.58 -27.30
N TYR A 146 -28.89 11.30 -26.87
CA TYR A 146 -29.20 10.74 -25.55
C TYR A 146 -28.66 9.31 -25.40
N ASN A 147 -28.77 8.46 -26.43
CA ASN A 147 -28.11 7.16 -26.46
C ASN A 147 -26.58 7.29 -26.33
N VAL A 148 -25.94 8.15 -27.12
CA VAL A 148 -24.49 8.39 -27.04
C VAL A 148 -24.06 8.83 -25.62
N LEU A 149 -24.82 9.75 -25.01
CA LEU A 149 -24.57 10.29 -23.68
C LEU A 149 -24.69 9.25 -22.54
N PHE A 150 -25.59 8.28 -22.65
CA PHE A 150 -25.85 7.30 -21.59
C PHE A 150 -25.28 5.89 -21.84
N ARG A 151 -24.99 5.50 -23.10
CA ARG A 151 -24.52 4.16 -23.45
C ARG A 151 -23.04 4.06 -23.82
N GLN A 152 -22.48 5.05 -24.53
CA GLN A 152 -21.04 5.06 -24.87
C GLN A 152 -20.21 5.92 -23.93
N ILE A 153 -20.79 7.03 -23.48
CA ILE A 153 -20.10 8.04 -22.66
C ILE A 153 -20.16 7.66 -21.16
N TRP A 154 -21.04 6.73 -20.79
CA TRP A 154 -20.96 6.01 -19.52
C TRP A 154 -20.33 4.62 -19.74
N PRO A 155 -19.41 4.16 -18.87
CA PRO A 155 -18.75 2.86 -19.01
C PRO A 155 -19.70 1.67 -19.19
N GLU A 156 -19.40 0.84 -20.20
CA GLU A 156 -20.18 -0.32 -20.59
C GLU A 156 -20.45 -1.28 -19.42
N GLY A 157 -21.70 -1.74 -19.30
CA GLY A 157 -22.08 -2.82 -18.38
C GLY A 157 -22.59 -2.39 -16.99
N ARG A 158 -22.65 -1.09 -16.68
CA ARG A 158 -23.15 -0.59 -15.38
C ARG A 158 -24.68 -0.39 -15.41
N GLN A 159 -25.44 -1.31 -14.81
CA GLN A 159 -26.90 -1.17 -14.69
C GLN A 159 -27.30 0.00 -13.80
N PHE A 160 -28.42 0.63 -14.16
CA PHE A 160 -28.95 1.82 -13.51
C PHE A 160 -29.77 1.48 -12.25
N ASP A 161 -29.16 0.80 -11.27
CA ASP A 161 -29.81 0.66 -9.96
C ASP A 161 -29.77 1.98 -9.15
N VAL A 162 -30.50 2.03 -8.03
CA VAL A 162 -30.68 3.22 -7.18
C VAL A 162 -29.35 3.76 -6.60
N MET A 163 -28.23 3.04 -6.75
CA MET A 163 -26.94 3.31 -6.11
C MET A 163 -25.75 3.43 -7.08
N GLY A 164 -25.94 3.24 -8.39
CA GLY A 164 -24.87 3.25 -9.41
C GLY A 164 -24.06 4.55 -9.54
N TYR A 165 -24.48 5.64 -8.89
CA TYR A 165 -23.76 6.93 -8.85
C TYR A 165 -22.75 7.06 -7.71
N LEU A 166 -22.84 6.26 -6.64
CA LEU A 166 -21.97 6.40 -5.45
C LEU A 166 -20.47 6.31 -5.76
N PRO A 167 -20.01 5.42 -6.67
CA PRO A 167 -18.59 5.37 -7.02
C PRO A 167 -18.10 6.69 -7.62
N GLU A 168 -18.87 7.30 -8.52
CA GLU A 168 -18.51 8.59 -9.14
C GLU A 168 -18.54 9.75 -8.12
N GLU A 169 -19.49 9.76 -7.19
CA GLU A 169 -19.52 10.71 -6.07
C GLU A 169 -18.21 10.64 -5.25
N ARG A 170 -17.76 9.41 -4.93
CA ARG A 170 -16.52 9.17 -4.20
C ARG A 170 -15.27 9.50 -5.00
N VAL A 171 -15.28 9.31 -6.32
CA VAL A 171 -14.21 9.78 -7.23
C VAL A 171 -14.10 11.30 -7.16
N VAL A 172 -15.21 12.03 -7.29
CA VAL A 172 -15.20 13.50 -7.19
C VAL A 172 -14.73 13.95 -5.81
N LYS A 173 -15.19 13.31 -4.72
CA LYS A 173 -14.69 13.56 -3.35
C LYS A 173 -13.19 13.28 -3.21
N SER A 174 -12.64 12.29 -3.90
CA SER A 174 -11.20 11.97 -3.87
C SER A 174 -10.36 13.02 -4.59
N VAL A 175 -10.82 13.51 -5.74
CA VAL A 175 -10.16 14.61 -6.45
C VAL A 175 -10.31 15.93 -5.69
N LEU A 176 -11.47 16.19 -5.08
CA LEU A 176 -11.67 17.32 -4.17
C LEU A 176 -10.73 17.26 -2.97
N PHE A 177 -10.50 16.10 -2.37
CA PHE A 177 -9.56 15.96 -1.24
C PHE A 177 -8.13 16.29 -1.65
N GLU A 178 -7.71 15.89 -2.86
CA GLU A 178 -6.37 16.18 -3.39
C GLU A 178 -6.18 17.65 -3.80
N LYS A 179 -7.18 18.26 -4.44
CA LYS A 179 -7.06 19.58 -5.07
C LYS A 179 -7.64 20.73 -4.24
N GLU A 180 -8.60 20.44 -3.36
CA GLU A 180 -9.37 21.41 -2.55
C GLU A 180 -9.69 20.86 -1.13
N PRO A 181 -8.70 20.41 -0.34
CA PRO A 181 -8.93 19.69 0.92
C PRO A 181 -9.83 20.45 1.91
N GLN A 182 -9.72 21.79 1.96
CA GLN A 182 -10.57 22.68 2.76
C GLN A 182 -12.08 22.45 2.55
N ILE A 183 -12.52 22.12 1.32
CA ILE A 183 -13.94 21.91 1.00
C ILE A 183 -14.44 20.60 1.60
N ILE A 184 -13.65 19.52 1.50
CA ILE A 184 -14.00 18.21 2.05
C ILE A 184 -13.92 18.20 3.57
N MET A 185 -12.87 18.80 4.16
CA MET A 185 -12.75 18.94 5.61
C MET A 185 -13.96 19.69 6.20
N HIS A 186 -14.30 20.85 5.63
CA HIS A 186 -15.47 21.61 6.05
C HIS A 186 -16.78 20.85 5.87
N ALA A 187 -16.94 20.10 4.78
CA ALA A 187 -18.14 19.29 4.56
C ALA A 187 -18.32 18.21 5.63
N ASN A 188 -17.23 17.52 5.98
CA ASN A 188 -17.21 16.48 7.00
C ASN A 188 -17.43 17.05 8.41
N GLU A 189 -16.77 18.16 8.77
CA GLU A 189 -16.91 18.82 10.08
C GLU A 189 -18.33 19.34 10.33
N THR A 190 -18.97 19.92 9.32
CA THR A 190 -20.29 20.56 9.45
C THR A 190 -21.46 19.65 9.11
N SER A 191 -21.20 18.46 8.55
CA SER A 191 -22.20 17.60 7.89
C SER A 191 -22.91 18.31 6.72
N MET A 192 -22.18 19.09 5.93
CA MET A 192 -22.69 19.68 4.69
C MET A 192 -22.87 18.58 3.64
N THR A 193 -24.08 18.45 3.11
CA THR A 193 -24.34 17.57 1.97
C THR A 193 -23.87 18.24 0.68
N LEU A 194 -22.89 17.61 0.03
CA LEU A 194 -22.47 17.93 -1.35
C LEU A 194 -23.44 17.31 -2.38
N ASP A 195 -24.33 16.44 -1.92
CA ASP A 195 -25.22 15.58 -2.70
C ASP A 195 -26.07 16.32 -3.73
N LYS A 196 -26.48 17.56 -3.43
CA LYS A 196 -27.26 18.38 -4.38
C LYS A 196 -26.46 18.80 -5.61
N ILE A 197 -25.14 18.78 -5.50
CA ILE A 197 -24.18 19.05 -6.56
C ILE A 197 -23.64 17.74 -7.14
N LEU A 198 -23.36 16.72 -6.33
CA LEU A 198 -22.77 15.47 -6.80
C LEU A 198 -23.78 14.44 -7.34
N LEU A 199 -25.01 14.37 -6.80
CA LEU A 199 -26.00 13.34 -7.13
C LEU A 199 -27.03 13.75 -8.19
N ARG A 200 -27.01 15.00 -8.65
CA ARG A 200 -27.84 15.42 -9.79
C ARG A 200 -27.10 15.09 -11.08
N TRP A 201 -27.27 13.83 -11.49
CA TRP A 201 -26.73 13.10 -12.66
C TRP A 201 -25.84 13.88 -13.64
N MET A 202 -24.71 13.24 -14.02
CA MET A 202 -23.48 13.73 -14.69
C MET A 202 -23.61 14.64 -15.93
N LEU A 203 -24.82 14.88 -16.45
CA LEU A 203 -25.11 15.77 -17.59
C LEU A 203 -26.31 16.71 -17.31
N THR A 204 -27.18 16.37 -16.36
CA THR A 204 -28.32 17.20 -15.90
C THR A 204 -27.93 18.13 -14.75
N PHE A 205 -26.79 17.85 -14.10
CA PHE A 205 -26.15 18.65 -13.06
C PHE A 205 -26.25 20.16 -13.30
N PHE A 206 -25.66 20.63 -14.40
CA PHE A 206 -25.62 22.05 -14.74
C PHE A 206 -27.02 22.60 -15.03
N ALA A 207 -27.84 21.85 -15.79
CA ALA A 207 -29.15 22.31 -16.25
C ALA A 207 -30.16 22.52 -15.10
N ASN A 208 -30.12 21.66 -14.08
CA ASN A 208 -31.11 21.64 -12.99
C ASN A 208 -30.66 22.32 -11.69
N ALA A 209 -29.35 22.32 -11.41
CA ALA A 209 -28.82 22.81 -10.14
C ALA A 209 -28.23 24.21 -10.24
N VAL A 210 -27.55 24.51 -11.36
CA VAL A 210 -26.67 25.68 -11.53
C VAL A 210 -27.25 26.67 -12.54
N SER A 211 -27.12 26.38 -13.83
CA SER A 211 -27.60 27.20 -14.95
C SER A 211 -27.52 26.46 -16.28
N VAL A 212 -28.55 26.62 -17.11
CA VAL A 212 -28.60 26.16 -18.51
C VAL A 212 -27.42 26.70 -19.33
N GLU A 213 -26.99 27.95 -19.12
CA GLU A 213 -25.88 28.55 -19.88
C GLU A 213 -24.53 27.87 -19.56
N LEU A 214 -24.33 27.44 -18.30
CA LEU A 214 -23.16 26.65 -17.94
C LEU A 214 -23.20 25.26 -18.58
N THR A 215 -24.37 24.62 -18.67
CA THR A 215 -24.55 23.34 -19.39
C THR A 215 -24.11 23.45 -20.84
N LYS A 216 -24.56 24.50 -21.54
CA LYS A 216 -24.22 24.72 -22.96
C LYS A 216 -22.69 24.88 -23.14
N ARG A 217 -22.05 25.70 -22.30
CA ARG A 217 -20.58 25.89 -22.33
C ARG A 217 -19.80 24.64 -21.94
N PHE A 218 -20.33 23.83 -21.03
CA PHE A 218 -19.77 22.53 -20.71
C PHE A 218 -19.82 21.61 -21.94
N PHE A 219 -20.96 21.51 -22.64
CA PHE A 219 -21.10 20.71 -23.85
C PHE A 219 -20.22 21.18 -25.02
N ASP A 220 -20.04 22.49 -25.20
CA ASP A 220 -19.11 23.06 -26.18
C ASP A 220 -17.70 22.41 -26.09
N VAL A 221 -17.17 22.28 -24.87
CA VAL A 221 -15.86 21.65 -24.60
C VAL A 221 -15.96 20.13 -24.52
N TYR A 222 -17.01 19.58 -23.92
CA TYR A 222 -17.17 18.14 -23.67
C TYR A 222 -17.34 17.34 -24.97
N PHE A 223 -18.20 17.81 -25.89
CA PHE A 223 -18.34 17.20 -27.21
C PHE A 223 -17.07 17.36 -28.04
N CYS A 224 -16.36 18.49 -27.89
CA CYS A 224 -15.05 18.68 -28.50
C CYS A 224 -14.01 17.65 -28.01
N ALA A 225 -13.95 17.40 -26.71
CA ALA A 225 -13.08 16.38 -26.11
C ALA A 225 -13.44 14.96 -26.60
N ARG A 226 -14.73 14.61 -26.71
CA ARG A 226 -15.19 13.30 -27.23
C ARG A 226 -14.86 13.11 -28.72
N CYS A 227 -14.97 14.18 -29.51
CA CYS A 227 -14.67 14.19 -30.94
C CYS A 227 -13.16 14.06 -31.23
N CYS A 228 -12.33 14.80 -30.49
CA CYS A 228 -10.90 14.92 -30.77
C CYS A 228 -10.02 13.91 -30.01
N GLY A 229 -10.50 13.40 -28.88
CA GLY A 229 -9.76 12.49 -28.00
C GLY A 229 -8.71 13.18 -27.12
N GLU A 230 -8.34 12.49 -26.03
CA GLU A 230 -7.38 12.98 -25.01
C GLU A 230 -6.05 13.43 -25.62
N GLY A 231 -5.51 12.67 -26.59
CA GLY A 231 -4.23 12.98 -27.24
C GLY A 231 -4.19 14.28 -28.06
N LYS A 232 -5.33 14.90 -28.38
CA LYS A 232 -5.40 16.21 -29.08
C LYS A 232 -5.75 17.37 -28.14
N ILE A 233 -6.71 17.18 -27.23
CA ILE A 233 -7.19 18.26 -26.33
C ILE A 233 -6.39 18.34 -25.02
N GLY A 234 -5.70 17.26 -24.65
CA GLY A 234 -4.84 17.13 -23.48
C GLY A 234 -5.53 16.63 -22.20
N PHE A 235 -6.79 16.20 -22.28
CA PHE A 235 -7.54 15.63 -21.15
C PHE A 235 -8.67 14.71 -21.65
N ALA A 236 -9.06 13.74 -20.82
CA ALA A 236 -10.26 12.93 -21.07
C ALA A 236 -11.55 13.67 -20.70
N THR A 237 -12.67 13.31 -21.36
CA THR A 237 -14.02 13.84 -21.10
C THR A 237 -14.44 13.71 -19.64
N GLU A 238 -14.17 12.55 -19.06
CA GLU A 238 -14.46 12.19 -17.67
C GLU A 238 -13.69 13.06 -16.67
N THR A 239 -12.40 13.29 -16.94
CA THR A 239 -11.57 14.19 -16.14
C THR A 239 -12.09 15.62 -16.21
N PHE A 240 -12.49 16.09 -17.39
CA PHE A 240 -13.06 17.42 -17.56
C PHE A 240 -14.39 17.62 -16.82
N TYR A 241 -15.26 16.60 -16.79
CA TYR A 241 -16.44 16.62 -15.92
C TYR A 241 -16.06 16.82 -14.45
N ILE A 242 -15.19 15.98 -13.91
CA ILE A 242 -14.78 16.03 -12.49
C ILE A 242 -14.13 17.37 -12.15
N ALA A 243 -13.22 17.85 -13.01
CA ALA A 243 -12.57 19.15 -12.86
C ALA A 243 -13.58 20.31 -12.86
N THR A 244 -14.63 20.25 -13.69
CA THR A 244 -15.67 21.29 -13.70
C THR A 244 -16.47 21.32 -12.40
N VAL A 245 -16.76 20.16 -11.79
CA VAL A 245 -17.42 20.08 -10.48
C VAL A 245 -16.51 20.63 -9.37
N VAL A 246 -15.23 20.27 -9.37
CA VAL A 246 -14.23 20.78 -8.42
C VAL A 246 -14.11 22.31 -8.50
N VAL A 247 -13.97 22.86 -9.71
CA VAL A 247 -13.85 24.31 -9.93
C VAL A 247 -15.13 25.05 -9.57
N LEU A 248 -16.33 24.50 -9.82
CA LEU A 248 -17.58 25.11 -9.36
C LEU A 248 -17.66 25.18 -7.83
N LEU A 249 -17.23 24.13 -7.14
CA LEU A 249 -17.19 24.10 -5.67
C LEU A 249 -16.16 25.10 -5.11
N ARG A 250 -14.99 25.22 -5.74
CA ARG A 250 -13.99 26.27 -5.46
C ARG A 250 -14.58 27.67 -5.65
N ALA A 251 -15.20 27.94 -6.80
CA ALA A 251 -15.76 29.26 -7.15
C ALA A 251 -16.89 29.71 -6.21
N THR A 252 -17.58 28.76 -5.57
CA THR A 252 -18.63 29.05 -4.58
C THR A 252 -18.17 28.96 -3.13
N SER A 253 -16.93 28.52 -2.87
CA SER A 253 -16.40 28.17 -1.53
C SER A 253 -16.56 29.27 -0.48
N ASP A 254 -16.27 30.52 -0.83
CA ASP A 254 -16.36 31.70 0.03
C ASP A 254 -17.75 31.91 0.67
N SER A 255 -18.80 31.39 0.02
CA SER A 255 -20.19 31.52 0.44
C SER A 255 -20.62 30.51 1.50
N TYR A 256 -19.95 29.35 1.61
CA TYR A 256 -20.34 28.28 2.52
C TYR A 256 -19.27 27.88 3.53
N LEU A 257 -17.97 28.01 3.24
CA LEU A 257 -16.87 27.61 4.15
C LEU A 257 -16.89 28.31 5.53
N LYS A 258 -17.65 29.40 5.68
CA LYS A 258 -17.81 30.16 6.92
C LYS A 258 -19.03 29.70 7.76
N GLU A 259 -19.91 28.86 7.21
CA GLU A 259 -21.13 28.38 7.87
C GLU A 259 -20.86 27.12 8.71
N LYS A 260 -21.07 27.19 10.02
CA LYS A 260 -20.81 26.07 10.95
C LYS A 260 -21.92 25.02 11.01
N ASP A 261 -22.96 25.17 10.20
CA ASP A 261 -24.16 24.34 10.18
C ASP A 261 -24.30 23.77 8.76
N GLY A 262 -24.18 22.45 8.61
CA GLY A 262 -24.15 21.81 7.29
C GLY A 262 -25.40 22.05 6.45
N ALA A 263 -26.58 22.22 7.07
CA ALA A 263 -27.81 22.53 6.35
C ALA A 263 -27.82 23.97 5.81
N LYS A 264 -27.25 24.92 6.56
CA LYS A 264 -27.00 26.29 6.07
C LYS A 264 -25.91 26.31 5.01
N ALA A 265 -24.81 25.59 5.20
CA ALA A 265 -23.71 25.49 4.23
C ALA A 265 -24.21 24.93 2.89
N SER A 266 -24.95 23.80 2.88
CA SER A 266 -25.56 23.25 1.65
C SER A 266 -26.56 24.22 0.99
N LYS A 267 -27.28 25.02 1.79
CA LYS A 267 -28.21 26.04 1.26
C LYS A 267 -27.46 27.25 0.68
N ALA A 268 -26.36 27.69 1.31
CA ALA A 268 -25.50 28.77 0.85
C ALA A 268 -24.81 28.37 -0.47
N LEU A 269 -24.23 27.17 -0.52
CA LEU A 269 -23.69 26.54 -1.73
C LEU A 269 -24.70 26.54 -2.88
N THR A 270 -25.91 26.00 -2.64
CA THR A 270 -26.98 25.98 -3.66
C THR A 270 -27.38 27.38 -4.13
N LYS A 271 -27.39 28.37 -3.22
CA LYS A 271 -27.73 29.77 -3.54
C LYS A 271 -26.61 30.44 -4.35
N ALA A 272 -25.36 30.23 -4.00
CA ALA A 272 -24.20 30.81 -4.67
C ALA A 272 -24.03 30.26 -6.08
N ALA A 273 -24.15 28.94 -6.27
CA ALA A 273 -24.08 28.31 -7.59
C ALA A 273 -25.12 28.88 -8.57
N ARG A 274 -26.33 29.20 -8.08
CA ARG A 274 -27.40 29.85 -8.87
C ARG A 274 -27.25 31.36 -9.05
N ALA A 275 -26.33 32.00 -8.34
CA ALA A 275 -26.07 33.43 -8.41
C ALA A 275 -24.88 33.78 -9.33
N LEU A 276 -24.20 32.76 -9.88
CA LEU A 276 -23.09 32.92 -10.81
C LEU A 276 -23.55 33.63 -12.10
N SER A 277 -22.71 34.53 -12.60
CA SER A 277 -22.92 35.30 -13.82
C SER A 277 -22.40 34.56 -15.06
N ALA A 278 -22.67 35.11 -16.25
CA ALA A 278 -22.11 34.62 -17.52
C ALA A 278 -20.56 34.68 -17.56
N GLU A 279 -19.96 35.62 -16.83
CA GLU A 279 -18.50 35.75 -16.69
C GLU A 279 -17.94 34.65 -15.77
N ASP A 280 -18.63 34.35 -14.68
CA ASP A 280 -18.25 33.25 -13.78
C ASP A 280 -18.32 31.89 -14.50
N TYR A 281 -19.35 31.65 -15.33
CA TYR A 281 -19.43 30.44 -16.16
C TYR A 281 -18.27 30.32 -17.16
N ALA A 282 -17.82 31.44 -17.74
CA ALA A 282 -16.64 31.46 -18.59
C ALA A 282 -15.39 31.03 -17.80
N LYS A 283 -15.19 31.63 -16.62
CA LYS A 283 -14.06 31.36 -15.73
C LYS A 283 -14.03 29.90 -15.25
N VAL A 284 -15.17 29.36 -14.82
CA VAL A 284 -15.30 27.95 -14.39
C VAL A 284 -14.86 27.00 -15.52
N ILE A 285 -15.27 27.25 -16.77
CA ILE A 285 -14.90 26.41 -17.92
C ILE A 285 -13.43 26.61 -18.35
N VAL A 286 -12.82 27.76 -18.10
CA VAL A 286 -11.37 27.95 -18.29
C VAL A 286 -10.57 27.16 -17.25
N GLU A 287 -10.77 27.41 -15.96
CA GLU A 287 -10.05 26.74 -14.87
C GLU A 287 -10.27 25.22 -14.88
N ALA A 288 -11.48 24.74 -15.26
CA ALA A 288 -11.77 23.31 -15.34
C ALA A 288 -10.93 22.59 -16.42
N ARG A 289 -10.58 23.26 -17.52
CA ARG A 289 -9.72 22.68 -18.58
C ARG A 289 -8.26 22.65 -18.19
N GLU A 290 -7.82 23.60 -17.38
CA GLU A 290 -6.47 23.60 -16.80
C GLU A 290 -6.36 22.45 -15.79
N LEU A 291 -7.27 22.41 -14.82
CA LEU A 291 -7.32 21.34 -13.81
C LEU A 291 -7.50 19.94 -14.41
N ALA A 292 -8.25 19.80 -15.50
CA ALA A 292 -8.43 18.51 -16.19
C ALA A 292 -7.15 17.95 -16.82
N ARG A 293 -6.10 18.76 -17.01
CA ARG A 293 -4.78 18.33 -17.50
C ARG A 293 -3.87 17.86 -16.36
N ASP A 294 -4.04 18.46 -15.18
CA ASP A 294 -3.29 18.15 -13.96
C ASP A 294 -3.82 16.90 -13.23
N ILE A 295 -4.80 16.21 -13.82
CA ILE A 295 -5.41 14.97 -13.32
C ILE A 295 -5.28 13.91 -14.41
N PRO A 296 -4.32 12.97 -14.31
CA PRO A 296 -4.16 11.91 -15.30
C PRO A 296 -5.41 11.02 -15.40
N SER A 297 -5.83 10.66 -16.62
CA SER A 297 -7.02 9.83 -16.85
C SER A 297 -6.97 8.48 -16.11
N TYR A 298 -5.81 7.82 -16.07
CA TYR A 298 -5.62 6.58 -15.30
C TYR A 298 -5.90 6.73 -13.79
N LYS A 299 -5.76 7.93 -13.23
CA LYS A 299 -6.02 8.21 -11.81
C LYS A 299 -7.52 8.21 -11.51
N ILE A 300 -8.33 8.72 -12.44
CA ILE A 300 -9.79 8.64 -12.39
C ILE A 300 -10.25 7.18 -12.50
N SER A 301 -9.68 6.41 -13.43
CA SER A 301 -9.96 4.96 -13.56
C SER A 301 -9.62 4.20 -12.26
N ALA A 302 -8.46 4.47 -11.66
CA ALA A 302 -8.04 3.83 -10.40
C ALA A 302 -8.94 4.21 -9.21
N PHE A 303 -9.39 5.46 -9.11
CA PHE A 303 -10.36 5.86 -8.10
C PHE A 303 -11.72 5.18 -8.32
N ARG A 304 -12.18 5.02 -9.58
CA ARG A 304 -13.42 4.28 -9.88
C ARG A 304 -13.32 2.83 -9.44
N GLU A 305 -12.28 2.12 -9.85
CA GLU A 305 -12.08 0.70 -9.48
C GLU A 305 -12.07 0.51 -7.95
N LYS A 306 -11.36 1.40 -7.22
CA LYS A 306 -11.35 1.44 -5.75
C LYS A 306 -12.76 1.63 -5.17
N HIS A 307 -13.52 2.60 -5.66
CA HIS A 307 -14.82 2.97 -5.07
C HIS A 307 -15.96 2.06 -5.50
N GLU A 308 -15.92 1.48 -6.69
CA GLU A 308 -16.86 0.44 -7.14
C GLU A 308 -16.77 -0.81 -6.25
N MET A 309 -15.56 -1.29 -5.96
CA MET A 309 -15.37 -2.41 -5.03
C MET A 309 -15.90 -2.09 -3.62
N ALA A 310 -15.65 -0.88 -3.11
CA ALA A 310 -16.16 -0.44 -1.81
C ALA A 310 -17.70 -0.39 -1.79
N CYS A 311 -18.32 0.28 -2.77
CA CYS A 311 -19.77 0.36 -2.89
C CYS A 311 -20.42 -1.02 -3.08
N LYS A 312 -19.79 -1.95 -3.80
CA LYS A 312 -20.28 -3.32 -3.95
C LYS A 312 -20.26 -4.10 -2.63
N GLY A 313 -19.16 -4.02 -1.87
CA GLY A 313 -19.06 -4.63 -0.54
C GLY A 313 -20.03 -4.00 0.48
N GLU A 314 -20.35 -2.72 0.32
CA GLU A 314 -21.40 -2.06 1.09
C GLU A 314 -22.81 -2.50 0.68
N LEU A 315 -23.10 -2.68 -0.61
CA LEU A 315 -24.40 -3.18 -1.12
C LEU A 315 -24.70 -4.60 -0.59
N GLU A 316 -23.72 -5.51 -0.62
CA GLU A 316 -23.82 -6.85 -0.03
C GLU A 316 -24.12 -6.83 1.48
N ASN A 317 -23.80 -5.73 2.17
CA ASN A 317 -24.16 -5.47 3.56
C ASN A 317 -25.46 -4.63 3.71
N ARG A 318 -25.86 -3.84 2.71
CA ARG A 318 -27.03 -2.94 2.79
C ARG A 318 -28.34 -3.64 2.45
N ASP A 319 -28.32 -4.63 1.55
CA ASP A 319 -29.49 -5.48 1.31
C ASP A 319 -29.86 -6.33 2.54
N ARG A 320 -28.90 -6.57 3.45
CA ARG A 320 -29.16 -7.13 4.79
C ARG A 320 -29.82 -6.13 5.76
N ASN A 321 -29.65 -4.83 5.53
CA ASN A 321 -30.13 -3.75 6.42
C ASN A 321 -31.48 -3.15 5.98
N LEU A 322 -31.87 -3.27 4.70
CA LEU A 322 -33.11 -2.69 4.15
C LEU A 322 -34.41 -3.13 4.84
N TRP A 323 -34.39 -4.24 5.60
CA TRP A 323 -35.56 -4.80 6.29
C TRP A 323 -35.56 -4.62 7.81
N SER A 324 -34.60 -3.87 8.38
CA SER A 324 -34.57 -3.59 9.82
C SER A 324 -35.53 -2.45 10.20
N GLY A 325 -36.74 -2.79 10.65
CA GLY A 325 -37.61 -1.88 11.41
C GLY A 325 -38.80 -1.25 10.67
N CYS A 326 -39.18 -1.76 9.49
CA CYS A 326 -40.37 -1.29 8.78
C CYS A 326 -41.67 -1.50 9.59
N GLU A 327 -42.41 -0.42 9.83
CA GLU A 327 -43.79 -0.44 10.32
C GLU A 327 -44.75 -0.33 9.13
N VAL A 328 -45.74 -1.23 9.07
CA VAL A 328 -46.71 -1.26 7.96
C VAL A 328 -48.12 -1.06 8.53
N THR A 329 -48.70 0.09 8.19
CA THR A 329 -50.07 0.48 8.57
C THR A 329 -51.05 0.08 7.48
N PHE A 330 -52.02 -0.76 7.80
CA PHE A 330 -53.04 -1.22 6.84
C PHE A 330 -54.34 -0.43 7.03
N GLY A 331 -54.59 0.59 6.22
CA GLY A 331 -55.86 1.35 6.15
C GLY A 331 -56.66 1.08 4.87
N GLU A 332 -57.84 1.70 4.75
CA GLU A 332 -58.59 1.74 3.47
C GLU A 332 -58.13 2.94 2.62
N GLY A 333 -57.34 2.68 1.57
CA GLY A 333 -57.03 3.67 0.53
C GLY A 333 -55.62 3.61 -0.07
N SER A 334 -55.55 3.74 -1.40
CA SER A 334 -54.35 4.00 -2.24
C SER A 334 -53.21 2.96 -2.35
N LEU A 335 -52.94 2.11 -1.35
CA LEU A 335 -51.95 1.01 -1.48
C LEU A 335 -52.58 -0.35 -1.18
N GLY A 336 -53.13 -0.97 -2.22
CA GLY A 336 -54.06 -2.12 -2.16
C GLY A 336 -53.45 -3.47 -1.80
N LEU A 337 -52.88 -3.64 -0.60
CA LEU A 337 -52.50 -4.96 -0.08
C LEU A 337 -53.67 -5.63 0.65
N THR A 338 -54.30 -6.59 -0.02
CA THR A 338 -55.44 -7.36 0.55
C THR A 338 -55.03 -8.22 1.75
N LEU A 339 -56.01 -8.65 2.57
CA LEU A 339 -55.80 -9.58 3.69
C LEU A 339 -55.13 -10.91 3.25
N LYS A 340 -55.26 -11.26 1.96
CA LYS A 340 -54.63 -12.41 1.31
C LYS A 340 -53.10 -12.24 1.23
N SER A 341 -52.63 -11.02 1.00
CA SER A 341 -51.21 -10.63 1.02
C SER A 341 -50.62 -10.68 2.43
N THR A 342 -51.36 -10.19 3.44
CA THR A 342 -50.94 -10.29 4.86
C THR A 342 -50.74 -11.75 5.29
N LYS A 343 -51.65 -12.65 4.87
CA LYS A 343 -51.52 -14.09 5.14
C LYS A 343 -50.31 -14.71 4.41
N LYS A 344 -49.95 -14.20 3.23
CA LYS A 344 -48.75 -14.61 2.46
C LYS A 344 -47.46 -14.17 3.17
N MET A 345 -47.41 -12.95 3.73
CA MET A 345 -46.27 -12.48 4.54
C MET A 345 -46.12 -13.22 5.88
N LEU A 346 -47.22 -13.60 6.53
CA LEU A 346 -47.19 -14.38 7.78
C LEU A 346 -46.79 -15.86 7.59
N CYS A 347 -46.68 -16.34 6.35
CA CYS A 347 -46.21 -17.69 6.03
C CYS A 347 -44.68 -17.80 5.85
N ILE A 348 -43.91 -16.70 5.97
CA ILE A 348 -42.44 -16.68 5.80
C ILE A 348 -41.73 -17.19 7.09
N GLY A 349 -42.25 -18.28 7.66
CA GLY A 349 -41.82 -18.83 8.95
C GLY A 349 -41.72 -20.36 8.93
N ARG A 350 -40.48 -20.85 8.82
CA ARG A 350 -40.03 -22.26 8.74
C ARG A 350 -40.30 -22.97 7.39
N TYR A 351 -39.21 -23.36 6.73
CA TYR A 351 -39.23 -24.24 5.57
C TYR A 351 -39.71 -25.66 5.96
N ARG A 352 -40.50 -26.27 5.07
CA ARG A 352 -40.57 -27.73 4.89
C ARG A 352 -40.18 -28.00 3.43
N ARG A 353 -39.12 -28.79 3.22
CA ARG A 353 -38.89 -29.40 1.90
C ARG A 353 -39.98 -30.42 1.60
N ASN A 354 -40.13 -30.77 0.32
CA ASN A 354 -40.88 -31.97 -0.06
C ASN A 354 -40.22 -33.20 0.58
N SER A 355 -40.96 -34.30 0.74
CA SER A 355 -40.48 -35.51 1.42
C SER A 355 -39.32 -36.23 0.71
N ASP A 356 -39.04 -35.86 -0.54
CA ASP A 356 -37.90 -36.32 -1.35
C ASP A 356 -36.67 -35.39 -1.26
N GLY A 357 -36.76 -34.28 -0.53
CA GLY A 357 -35.67 -33.31 -0.39
C GLY A 357 -35.60 -32.24 -1.48
N THR A 358 -36.54 -32.20 -2.43
CA THR A 358 -36.62 -31.14 -3.45
C THR A 358 -37.07 -29.78 -2.87
N PRO A 359 -36.71 -28.66 -3.51
CA PRO A 359 -37.30 -27.34 -3.24
C PRO A 359 -38.82 -27.39 -3.33
N GLY A 360 -39.51 -26.66 -2.45
CA GLY A 360 -40.97 -26.51 -2.55
C GLY A 360 -41.33 -25.52 -3.66
N ALA A 361 -42.56 -25.59 -4.21
CA ALA A 361 -43.02 -24.72 -5.32
C ALA A 361 -42.95 -23.19 -5.05
N ALA A 362 -42.70 -22.76 -3.81
CA ALA A 362 -42.41 -21.36 -3.48
C ALA A 362 -40.94 -20.98 -3.72
N GLU A 363 -40.01 -21.92 -3.55
CA GLU A 363 -38.56 -21.77 -3.68
C GLU A 363 -38.13 -21.71 -5.16
N GLU A 364 -38.84 -22.43 -6.05
CA GLU A 364 -38.64 -22.38 -7.51
C GLU A 364 -39.15 -21.07 -8.16
N SER A 365 -39.97 -20.28 -7.46
CA SER A 365 -40.64 -19.09 -8.04
C SER A 365 -39.78 -17.81 -8.04
N GLY A 366 -38.55 -17.86 -7.53
CA GLY A 366 -37.59 -16.74 -7.55
C GLY A 366 -37.93 -15.53 -6.67
N ALA A 367 -39.11 -15.50 -6.02
CA ALA A 367 -39.59 -14.35 -5.27
C ALA A 367 -39.87 -14.67 -3.80
N LEU A 368 -38.88 -14.49 -2.89
CA LEU A 368 -39.07 -14.38 -1.43
C LEU A 368 -37.76 -13.99 -0.69
N VAL A 369 -37.87 -13.23 0.41
CA VAL A 369 -36.77 -12.80 1.29
C VAL A 369 -36.76 -13.62 2.60
N PRO A 370 -35.63 -14.26 3.01
CA PRO A 370 -35.57 -15.01 4.26
C PRO A 370 -35.46 -14.15 5.53
N GLY A 371 -36.02 -14.63 6.65
CA GLY A 371 -35.59 -14.22 8.00
C GLY A 371 -36.46 -13.22 8.79
N VAL A 372 -37.64 -12.84 8.28
CA VAL A 372 -38.53 -11.84 8.89
C VAL A 372 -39.54 -12.48 9.87
N VAL A 373 -39.70 -11.90 11.07
CA VAL A 373 -40.73 -12.29 12.07
C VAL A 373 -41.62 -11.12 12.46
N LEU A 374 -42.91 -11.39 12.72
CA LEU A 374 -43.86 -10.40 13.25
C LEU A 374 -43.60 -10.20 14.75
N VAL A 375 -43.27 -8.98 15.16
CA VAL A 375 -42.93 -8.64 16.56
C VAL A 375 -44.01 -7.81 17.26
N MET A 376 -44.82 -7.01 16.54
CA MET A 376 -45.95 -6.29 17.15
C MET A 376 -47.21 -6.28 16.27
N ILE A 377 -48.36 -6.25 16.95
CA ILE A 377 -49.70 -6.01 16.38
C ILE A 377 -50.31 -4.82 17.13
N ASP A 378 -50.51 -3.70 16.45
CA ASP A 378 -51.14 -2.47 16.94
C ASP A 378 -50.54 -1.93 18.26
N GLY A 379 -49.21 -2.03 18.38
CA GLY A 379 -48.44 -1.64 19.57
C GLY A 379 -48.29 -2.73 20.63
N GLU A 380 -49.01 -3.86 20.53
CA GLU A 380 -48.83 -5.00 21.43
C GLU A 380 -47.81 -6.00 20.91
N GLU A 381 -46.86 -6.39 21.76
CA GLU A 381 -45.79 -7.34 21.44
C GLU A 381 -46.31 -8.78 21.25
N VAL A 382 -45.81 -9.45 20.22
CA VAL A 382 -46.19 -10.82 19.87
C VAL A 382 -45.41 -11.80 20.74
N LYS A 383 -46.09 -12.35 21.76
CA LYS A 383 -45.49 -13.32 22.68
C LYS A 383 -44.95 -14.56 21.96
N GLU A 384 -43.78 -15.00 22.39
CA GLU A 384 -43.08 -16.17 21.88
C GLU A 384 -43.99 -17.42 21.92
N GLY A 385 -44.11 -18.12 20.79
CA GLY A 385 -45.00 -19.29 20.64
C GLY A 385 -46.44 -19.00 20.17
N LEU A 386 -46.81 -17.75 19.85
CA LEU A 386 -48.11 -17.45 19.24
C LEU A 386 -48.22 -18.07 17.84
N SER A 387 -49.26 -18.89 17.60
CA SER A 387 -49.47 -19.52 16.29
C SER A 387 -49.97 -18.52 15.23
N VAL A 388 -49.55 -18.71 13.97
CA VAL A 388 -50.00 -17.88 12.81
C VAL A 388 -51.53 -17.76 12.73
N SER A 389 -52.26 -18.82 13.06
CA SER A 389 -53.73 -18.81 13.11
C SER A 389 -54.30 -17.89 14.19
N LYS A 390 -53.67 -17.82 15.38
CA LYS A 390 -54.09 -16.93 16.48
C LYS A 390 -53.72 -15.48 16.18
N ALA A 391 -52.53 -15.23 15.65
CA ALA A 391 -52.11 -13.91 15.17
C ALA A 391 -53.08 -13.38 14.09
N SER A 392 -53.37 -14.18 13.07
CA SER A 392 -54.29 -13.81 11.99
C SER A 392 -55.72 -13.55 12.47
N LYS A 393 -56.19 -14.21 13.53
CA LYS A 393 -57.51 -13.94 14.14
C LYS A 393 -57.51 -12.58 14.85
N LYS A 394 -56.51 -12.31 15.69
CA LYS A 394 -56.36 -11.06 16.43
C LYS A 394 -56.22 -9.83 15.50
N ILE A 395 -55.43 -9.96 14.43
CA ILE A 395 -55.27 -8.90 13.41
C ILE A 395 -56.62 -8.59 12.73
N LYS A 396 -57.43 -9.62 12.47
CA LYS A 396 -58.75 -9.46 11.87
C LYS A 396 -59.73 -8.76 12.83
N GLU A 397 -59.78 -9.18 14.09
CA GLU A 397 -60.62 -8.59 15.14
C GLU A 397 -60.30 -7.10 15.33
N ILE A 398 -59.02 -6.73 15.45
CA ILE A 398 -58.58 -5.33 15.58
C ILE A 398 -58.96 -4.50 14.34
N LYS A 399 -58.81 -5.07 13.13
CA LYS A 399 -59.20 -4.36 11.89
C LYS A 399 -60.71 -4.17 11.78
N GLU A 400 -61.51 -5.14 12.21
CA GLU A 400 -62.98 -5.02 12.24
C GLU A 400 -63.45 -4.00 13.29
N GLU A 401 -62.70 -3.78 14.35
CA GLU A 401 -63.01 -2.81 15.42
C GLU A 401 -62.51 -1.37 15.11
N LYS A 402 -61.32 -1.22 14.50
CA LYS A 402 -60.65 0.09 14.30
C LYS A 402 -60.54 0.55 12.84
N GLY A 403 -60.98 -0.25 11.87
CA GLY A 403 -60.84 0.02 10.43
C GLY A 403 -59.41 -0.12 9.88
N SER A 404 -58.40 -0.04 10.73
CA SER A 404 -56.98 -0.19 10.39
C SER A 404 -56.23 -1.01 11.44
N VAL A 405 -55.04 -1.49 11.09
CA VAL A 405 -54.15 -2.20 12.01
C VAL A 405 -52.68 -1.96 11.64
N VAL A 406 -51.84 -1.63 12.62
CA VAL A 406 -50.39 -1.49 12.41
C VAL A 406 -49.70 -2.82 12.70
N LEU A 407 -48.86 -3.30 11.79
CA LEU A 407 -48.03 -4.50 12.01
C LEU A 407 -46.55 -4.10 11.97
N LYS A 408 -45.77 -4.59 12.95
CA LYS A 408 -44.31 -4.41 12.95
C LYS A 408 -43.60 -5.74 12.77
N PHE A 409 -42.68 -5.76 11.81
CA PHE A 409 -41.85 -6.90 11.47
C PHE A 409 -40.38 -6.59 11.78
N GLN A 410 -39.60 -7.62 12.11
CA GLN A 410 -38.19 -7.50 12.43
C GLN A 410 -37.42 -8.73 11.90
N LEU A 411 -36.20 -8.53 11.42
CA LEU A 411 -35.34 -9.66 11.03
C LEU A 411 -34.86 -10.40 12.29
N MET A 412 -34.77 -11.73 12.24
CA MET A 412 -34.29 -12.54 13.38
C MET A 412 -32.91 -12.09 13.88
N SER A 413 -32.00 -11.76 12.95
CA SER A 413 -30.67 -11.22 13.28
C SER A 413 -30.74 -9.87 14.00
N ALA A 414 -31.72 -9.01 13.69
CA ALA A 414 -31.88 -7.72 14.36
C ALA A 414 -32.40 -7.84 15.81
N ILE A 415 -32.98 -8.98 16.20
CA ILE A 415 -33.34 -9.27 17.60
C ILE A 415 -32.09 -9.69 18.39
N GLU A 416 -31.18 -10.44 17.74
CA GLU A 416 -29.86 -10.78 18.30
C GLU A 416 -28.98 -9.52 18.39
N GLN A 417 -28.98 -8.69 17.34
CA GLN A 417 -28.20 -7.45 17.27
C GLN A 417 -28.71 -6.39 18.25
N LYS A 418 -30.00 -6.31 18.57
CA LYS A 418 -30.50 -5.39 19.62
C LYS A 418 -29.90 -5.71 21.01
N LYS A 419 -29.57 -6.97 21.28
CA LYS A 419 -28.82 -7.39 22.49
C LYS A 419 -27.34 -6.98 22.43
N GLU A 420 -26.76 -6.84 21.23
CA GLU A 420 -25.41 -6.29 21.02
C GLU A 420 -25.40 -4.74 21.04
N GLU A 421 -26.42 -4.07 20.50
CA GLU A 421 -26.55 -2.61 20.46
C GLU A 421 -26.67 -1.97 21.85
N GLU A 422 -27.36 -2.64 22.78
CA GLU A 422 -27.38 -2.24 24.19
C GLU A 422 -25.98 -2.35 24.85
N SER A 423 -25.06 -3.12 24.27
CA SER A 423 -23.65 -3.16 24.68
C SER A 423 -22.76 -2.12 23.96
N SER A 424 -23.12 -1.71 22.73
CA SER A 424 -22.22 -0.95 21.83
C SER A 424 -22.41 0.58 21.82
N LYS A 425 -23.49 1.11 22.41
CA LYS A 425 -23.88 2.55 22.50
C LYS A 425 -22.88 3.51 23.20
N LYS A 426 -21.58 3.20 23.25
CA LYS A 426 -20.51 4.02 23.86
C LYS A 426 -19.35 4.39 22.93
N SER A 427 -19.35 3.96 21.67
CA SER A 427 -18.28 4.30 20.70
C SER A 427 -18.73 5.44 19.79
N SER A 428 -18.09 6.61 19.88
CA SER A 428 -18.25 7.69 18.89
C SER A 428 -17.60 7.32 17.56
N TYR A 429 -18.19 7.81 16.47
CA TYR A 429 -18.03 7.31 15.11
C TYR A 429 -16.77 7.87 14.41
N VAL A 430 -16.10 7.03 13.60
CA VAL A 430 -15.15 7.44 12.55
C VAL A 430 -15.57 6.67 11.29
N SER A 431 -15.87 7.38 10.20
CA SER A 431 -16.57 6.83 9.03
C SER A 431 -15.79 5.71 8.34
N ASP A 432 -16.50 4.90 7.57
CA ASP A 432 -15.91 3.82 6.76
C ASP A 432 -15.10 4.32 5.55
N GLU A 433 -15.05 5.63 5.33
CA GLU A 433 -14.38 6.28 4.19
C GLU A 433 -12.86 6.44 4.37
N TYR A 434 -12.31 6.28 5.58
CA TYR A 434 -10.87 6.35 5.79
C TYR A 434 -10.19 5.05 5.32
N MET A 435 -9.59 5.10 4.13
CA MET A 435 -8.66 4.11 3.63
C MET A 435 -7.35 4.82 3.27
N PRO A 436 -6.19 4.41 3.83
CA PRO A 436 -4.93 5.10 3.60
C PRO A 436 -4.57 5.15 2.10
N ASN A 437 -4.17 6.34 1.63
CA ASN A 437 -3.97 6.62 0.20
C ASN A 437 -2.59 6.15 -0.34
N TYR A 438 -1.78 5.48 0.48
CA TYR A 438 -0.39 5.09 0.21
C TYR A 438 -0.21 3.57 -0.02
N LEU A 439 -1.17 2.91 -0.67
CA LEU A 439 -1.00 1.52 -1.09
C LEU A 439 0.07 1.41 -2.19
N ASP A 440 0.93 0.41 -2.10
CA ASP A 440 1.92 0.09 -3.13
C ASP A 440 1.24 -0.37 -4.42
N ILE A 441 1.85 -0.12 -5.58
CA ILE A 441 1.25 -0.51 -6.87
C ILE A 441 1.09 -2.04 -6.93
N GLY A 442 -0.15 -2.51 -7.06
CA GLY A 442 -0.53 -3.93 -7.02
C GLY A 442 -0.89 -4.47 -5.63
N GLU A 443 -0.78 -3.66 -4.58
CA GLU A 443 -1.29 -3.95 -3.24
C GLU A 443 -2.83 -3.83 -3.22
N LYS A 444 -3.51 -4.87 -2.72
CA LYS A 444 -4.97 -4.93 -2.65
C LYS A 444 -5.41 -5.12 -1.19
N VAL A 445 -6.45 -4.39 -0.76
CA VAL A 445 -7.05 -4.60 0.57
C VAL A 445 -7.82 -5.92 0.56
N LEU A 446 -7.53 -6.78 1.53
CA LEU A 446 -8.22 -8.05 1.77
C LEU A 446 -9.34 -7.88 2.80
N ARG A 447 -9.07 -7.15 3.90
CA ARG A 447 -10.05 -6.82 4.95
C ARG A 447 -9.79 -5.47 5.59
N ASN A 448 -10.85 -4.93 6.18
CA ASN A 448 -10.85 -3.85 7.16
C ASN A 448 -11.57 -4.37 8.41
N VAL A 449 -10.90 -4.39 9.56
CA VAL A 449 -11.44 -4.91 10.83
C VAL A 449 -11.16 -3.96 11.99
N GLU A 450 -12.14 -3.78 12.87
CA GLU A 450 -11.96 -2.98 14.08
C GLU A 450 -11.30 -3.79 15.19
N VAL A 451 -10.16 -3.31 15.69
CA VAL A 451 -9.32 -4.03 16.66
C VAL A 451 -8.85 -3.07 17.75
N SER A 452 -8.80 -3.57 18.99
CA SER A 452 -8.14 -2.91 20.10
C SER A 452 -6.73 -3.50 20.25
N ILE A 453 -5.72 -2.80 19.76
CA ILE A 453 -4.32 -3.21 19.97
C ILE A 453 -3.89 -2.72 21.35
N ARG A 454 -3.25 -3.58 22.15
CA ARG A 454 -2.58 -3.10 23.36
C ARG A 454 -1.25 -2.51 22.95
N VAL A 455 -1.16 -1.20 23.00
CA VAL A 455 0.04 -0.43 22.67
C VAL A 455 0.72 -0.09 24.00
N PRO A 456 1.32 -1.12 24.64
CA PRO A 456 2.76 -1.31 24.52
C PRO A 456 3.17 -2.79 24.35
N ASP A 457 2.26 -3.63 23.85
CA ASP A 457 2.56 -5.01 23.49
C ASP A 457 2.92 -5.16 22.00
N VAL A 458 2.69 -4.12 21.18
CA VAL A 458 3.73 -3.69 20.23
C VAL A 458 4.82 -3.13 21.11
N VAL A 459 6.04 -3.64 21.00
CA VAL A 459 7.24 -3.14 21.69
C VAL A 459 7.48 -1.68 21.26
N GLY A 460 6.72 -0.73 21.83
CA GLY A 460 6.12 0.32 20.99
C GLY A 460 5.05 1.29 21.54
N SER A 461 5.31 2.19 22.52
CA SER A 461 5.19 3.68 22.37
C SER A 461 4.93 4.48 23.68
N PHE A 462 5.21 5.79 23.63
CA PHE A 462 5.43 6.67 24.79
C PHE A 462 4.23 7.02 25.71
N TYR A 463 4.63 7.31 26.96
CA TYR A 463 3.97 8.24 27.89
C TYR A 463 2.59 7.84 28.45
N VAL A 464 2.51 6.70 29.18
CA VAL A 464 1.75 6.62 30.46
C VAL A 464 2.43 5.61 31.40
N PRO A 465 2.48 5.82 32.74
CA PRO A 465 2.92 4.81 33.73
C PRO A 465 2.06 3.53 33.84
N SER A 466 1.35 3.14 32.77
CA SER A 466 0.47 1.98 32.78
C SER A 466 0.07 1.56 31.36
N PHE A 467 0.20 0.27 31.05
CA PHE A 467 -0.38 -0.43 29.89
C PHE A 467 -1.75 0.12 29.44
N GLU A 468 -1.83 0.85 28.33
CA GLU A 468 -3.09 1.33 27.73
C GLU A 468 -3.43 0.58 26.43
N MET A 469 -4.73 0.53 26.07
CA MET A 469 -5.18 -0.06 24.80
C MET A 469 -5.64 1.04 23.86
N HIS A 470 -5.29 0.92 22.59
CA HIS A 470 -5.73 1.80 21.51
C HIS A 470 -6.74 1.05 20.65
N LYS A 471 -7.91 1.64 20.43
CA LYS A 471 -8.90 1.17 19.47
C LYS A 471 -8.63 1.83 18.13
N GLY A 472 -8.62 1.05 17.07
CA GLY A 472 -8.31 1.49 15.72
C GLY A 472 -8.92 0.59 14.65
N ARG A 473 -8.73 0.97 13.39
CA ARG A 473 -9.02 0.12 12.23
C ARG A 473 -7.74 -0.59 11.82
N MET A 474 -7.80 -1.89 11.53
CA MET A 474 -6.72 -2.63 10.91
C MET A 474 -7.12 -3.06 9.50
N PHE A 475 -6.32 -2.64 8.53
CA PHE A 475 -6.41 -3.07 7.14
C PHE A 475 -5.42 -4.22 6.92
N ILE A 476 -5.89 -5.34 6.39
CA ILE A 476 -5.05 -6.40 5.86
C ILE A 476 -4.96 -6.18 4.35
N THR A 477 -3.76 -6.17 3.78
CA THR A 477 -3.54 -6.10 2.33
C THR A 477 -2.84 -7.35 1.81
N THR A 478 -2.60 -7.44 0.51
CA THR A 478 -1.74 -8.49 -0.08
C THR A 478 -0.25 -8.35 0.27
N TYR A 479 0.15 -7.32 1.03
CA TYR A 479 1.53 -7.04 1.40
C TYR A 479 1.76 -6.84 2.91
N ARG A 480 0.86 -6.15 3.62
CA ARG A 480 1.06 -5.71 5.01
C ARG A 480 -0.25 -5.65 5.82
N LEU A 481 -0.09 -5.58 7.14
CA LEU A 481 -1.08 -5.05 8.07
C LEU A 481 -0.82 -3.56 8.25
N ILE A 482 -1.88 -2.75 8.22
CA ILE A 482 -1.86 -1.32 8.53
C ILE A 482 -2.85 -1.07 9.66
N PHE A 483 -2.38 -0.69 10.85
CA PHE A 483 -3.26 -0.32 11.96
C PHE A 483 -3.27 1.18 12.21
N HIS A 484 -4.48 1.73 12.14
CA HIS A 484 -4.81 3.15 12.21
C HIS A 484 -5.51 3.47 13.54
N PRO A 485 -4.80 4.06 14.52
CA PRO A 485 -5.33 4.30 15.87
C PRO A 485 -6.21 5.56 15.93
N TYR A 486 -7.47 5.41 16.33
CA TYR A 486 -8.42 6.54 16.42
C TYR A 486 -8.94 6.84 17.84
N MET A 487 -8.79 5.94 18.83
CA MET A 487 -9.23 6.20 20.21
C MET A 487 -8.36 5.52 21.28
N LYS A 488 -8.05 6.22 22.38
CA LYS A 488 -7.38 5.66 23.57
C LYS A 488 -8.39 5.15 24.60
N LEU A 489 -8.22 3.93 25.12
CA LEU A 489 -9.10 3.30 26.12
C LEU A 489 -8.57 3.51 27.55
N LYS A 490 -9.24 4.36 28.34
CA LYS A 490 -8.88 4.64 29.74
C LYS A 490 -9.15 3.43 30.66
N LYS A 491 -8.21 3.11 31.56
CA LYS A 491 -8.41 2.09 32.60
C LYS A 491 -9.59 2.43 33.51
N SER A 492 -10.46 1.45 33.78
CA SER A 492 -11.45 1.57 34.85
C SER A 492 -10.76 1.56 36.21
N LYS A 493 -11.03 2.56 37.08
CA LYS A 493 -10.44 2.63 38.42
C LYS A 493 -11.04 1.56 39.34
N LYS A 494 -10.35 0.43 39.51
CA LYS A 494 -10.63 -0.55 40.57
C LYS A 494 -9.37 -1.01 41.30
N ALA A 495 -8.96 -0.23 42.30
CA ALA A 495 -8.48 -0.67 43.62
C ALA A 495 -8.02 0.57 44.42
N LYS A 496 -8.24 0.59 45.73
CA LYS A 496 -7.65 1.60 46.63
C LYS A 496 -6.30 1.09 47.14
N THR A 497 -5.25 1.89 46.98
CA THR A 497 -4.00 1.76 47.74
C THR A 497 -3.59 3.15 48.27
N PRO A 498 -2.79 3.20 49.35
CA PRO A 498 -2.92 4.28 50.34
C PRO A 498 -2.21 5.58 49.98
N ARG A 499 -2.67 6.68 50.60
CA ARG A 499 -2.04 8.00 50.50
C ARG A 499 -0.66 8.01 51.16
N SER A 500 0.37 8.38 50.41
CA SER A 500 1.66 8.88 50.92
C SER A 500 1.71 10.42 50.78
N PRO A 501 2.60 11.11 51.53
CA PRO A 501 2.35 12.49 51.96
C PRO A 501 2.73 13.57 50.95
N ARG A 502 2.09 14.74 51.06
CA ARG A 502 2.48 15.97 50.36
C ARG A 502 3.77 16.56 50.97
N SER A 503 4.68 16.96 50.10
CA SER A 503 5.85 17.81 50.38
C SER A 503 5.81 19.05 49.44
N PRO A 504 6.56 20.15 49.72
CA PRO A 504 6.02 21.50 49.53
C PRO A 504 6.15 22.11 48.12
N LYS A 505 5.38 23.19 47.92
CA LYS A 505 5.60 24.16 46.84
C LYS A 505 6.80 25.04 47.18
N GLU A 506 7.64 25.35 46.20
CA GLU A 506 8.56 26.50 46.22
C GLU A 506 8.81 26.97 44.75
N PRO A 507 9.44 28.13 44.50
CA PRO A 507 8.68 29.28 43.99
C PRO A 507 8.98 29.66 42.53
N LYS A 508 8.31 30.71 42.06
CA LYS A 508 8.55 31.34 40.75
C LYS A 508 9.73 32.32 40.79
N ASP A 509 10.19 32.62 39.58
CA ASP A 509 10.92 33.82 39.10
C ASP A 509 12.42 33.63 38.82
N GLY A 510 12.85 34.13 37.65
CA GLY A 510 14.22 34.02 37.12
C GLY A 510 14.26 34.01 35.58
N GLU A 511 14.45 35.18 34.97
CA GLU A 511 14.60 35.35 33.52
C GLU A 511 15.98 34.89 33.00
N GLY A 512 16.08 34.55 31.70
CA GLY A 512 17.35 34.59 30.97
C GLY A 512 17.78 33.29 30.26
N ALA A 513 17.25 33.05 29.06
CA ALA A 513 17.88 32.22 28.03
C ALA A 513 17.48 32.71 26.63
N SER A 514 18.45 32.80 25.72
CA SER A 514 18.29 33.30 24.35
C SER A 514 17.40 32.38 23.48
N PRO A 515 16.86 32.86 22.35
CA PRO A 515 16.15 32.00 21.41
C PRO A 515 17.12 30.95 20.84
N VAL A 516 16.78 29.67 21.04
CA VAL A 516 17.32 28.60 20.20
C VAL A 516 16.73 28.79 18.80
N PRO A 517 17.50 28.64 17.70
CA PRO A 517 16.92 28.66 16.37
C PRO A 517 15.83 27.59 16.26
N GLU A 518 14.72 27.90 15.60
CA GLU A 518 13.76 26.88 15.24
C GLU A 518 14.46 25.86 14.33
N GLU A 519 14.65 24.63 14.83
CA GLU A 519 14.98 23.50 13.96
C GLU A 519 13.84 23.39 12.95
N GLU A 520 14.18 23.54 11.67
CA GLU A 520 13.24 23.30 10.58
C GLU A 520 12.68 21.89 10.75
N ALA A 521 11.39 21.82 11.10
CA ALA A 521 10.70 20.56 11.26
C ALA A 521 10.73 19.84 9.92
N ARG A 522 11.58 18.81 9.82
CA ARG A 522 11.60 17.88 8.68
C ARG A 522 10.16 17.51 8.36
N GLU A 523 9.77 17.65 7.09
CA GLU A 523 8.46 17.18 6.66
C GLU A 523 8.35 15.69 7.02
N PRO A 524 7.32 15.27 7.79
CA PRO A 524 7.11 13.87 8.08
C PRO A 524 6.87 13.09 6.78
N SER A 525 7.12 11.78 6.82
CA SER A 525 6.87 10.87 5.71
C SER A 525 5.45 11.02 5.11
N ASP A 526 5.25 10.56 3.86
CA ASP A 526 3.96 10.52 3.13
C ASP A 526 2.81 9.77 3.85
N MET A 527 3.03 9.28 5.08
CA MET A 527 2.06 8.60 5.92
C MET A 527 1.20 9.60 6.69
N ILE A 528 -0.08 9.68 6.32
CA ILE A 528 -1.08 10.48 7.02
C ILE A 528 -1.27 9.93 8.45
N PRO A 529 -0.93 10.67 9.52
CA PRO A 529 -1.11 10.21 10.90
C PRO A 529 -2.59 10.16 11.27
N GLY A 530 -2.97 9.21 12.13
CA GLY A 530 -4.36 9.01 12.52
C GLY A 530 -4.95 10.09 13.43
N PRO A 531 -6.26 10.02 13.75
CA PRO A 531 -6.99 11.00 14.57
C PRO A 531 -6.42 11.32 15.96
N LEU A 532 -5.41 10.56 16.41
CA LEU A 532 -4.66 10.80 17.65
C LEU A 532 -3.30 11.50 17.44
N GLY A 533 -2.94 11.88 16.21
CA GLY A 533 -1.63 12.41 15.85
C GLY A 533 -0.52 11.36 15.92
N VAL A 534 -0.84 10.09 15.64
CA VAL A 534 0.08 8.95 15.71
C VAL A 534 0.16 8.29 14.33
N GLU A 535 1.37 7.97 13.88
CA GLU A 535 1.59 7.26 12.62
C GLU A 535 0.93 5.87 12.60
N ASP A 536 0.53 5.43 11.41
CA ASP A 536 -0.04 4.11 11.20
C ASP A 536 1.02 3.00 11.42
N LEU A 537 0.69 2.00 12.23
CA LEU A 537 1.54 0.83 12.42
C LEU A 537 1.51 -0.03 11.15
N ASN A 538 2.61 -0.04 10.41
CA ASN A 538 2.78 -0.79 9.17
C ASN A 538 3.68 -2.03 9.40
N ILE A 539 3.14 -3.22 9.16
CA ILE A 539 3.84 -4.50 9.36
C ILE A 539 3.72 -5.33 8.08
N PRO A 540 4.80 -5.54 7.30
CA PRO A 540 4.76 -6.46 6.16
C PRO A 540 4.31 -7.86 6.60
N LEU A 541 3.39 -8.48 5.87
CA LEU A 541 2.87 -9.81 6.19
C LEU A 541 4.00 -10.84 6.24
N LEU A 542 4.96 -10.75 5.31
CA LEU A 542 6.13 -11.62 5.32
C LEU A 542 7.02 -11.42 6.57
N LYS A 543 6.91 -10.31 7.31
CA LYS A 543 7.64 -10.06 8.56
C LYS A 543 7.07 -10.84 9.75
N ILE A 544 5.84 -11.36 9.65
CA ILE A 544 5.20 -12.16 10.69
C ILE A 544 5.91 -13.51 10.82
N ALA A 545 6.25 -13.90 12.05
CA ALA A 545 6.85 -15.20 12.35
C ALA A 545 5.82 -16.23 12.82
N LYS A 546 4.91 -15.84 13.72
CA LYS A 546 3.79 -16.65 14.21
C LYS A 546 2.67 -15.79 14.79
N VAL A 547 1.53 -16.44 15.02
CA VAL A 547 0.31 -15.88 15.59
C VAL A 547 -0.22 -16.91 16.61
N ASP A 548 -0.36 -16.50 17.86
CA ASP A 548 -0.80 -17.35 18.98
C ASP A 548 -2.10 -16.79 19.61
N GLU A 549 -3.16 -17.61 19.77
CA GLU A 549 -4.34 -17.21 20.55
C GLU A 549 -3.98 -17.19 22.04
N THR A 550 -4.09 -16.03 22.69
CA THR A 550 -3.74 -15.82 24.11
C THR A 550 -4.95 -15.79 25.03
N GLY A 551 -6.16 -15.85 24.47
CA GLY A 551 -7.41 -15.94 25.20
C GLY A 551 -8.59 -15.43 24.37
N PRO A 552 -9.81 -15.38 24.93
CA PRO A 552 -11.02 -15.11 24.16
C PRO A 552 -10.98 -13.77 23.41
N ARG A 553 -10.90 -13.84 22.07
CA ARG A 553 -10.74 -12.70 21.15
C ARG A 553 -9.38 -11.98 21.26
N MET A 554 -8.35 -12.63 21.79
CA MET A 554 -7.02 -12.04 22.01
C MET A 554 -5.93 -12.85 21.32
N VAL A 555 -5.11 -12.16 20.54
CA VAL A 555 -4.03 -12.74 19.73
C VAL A 555 -2.71 -12.06 20.07
N SER A 556 -1.64 -12.84 20.16
CA SER A 556 -0.26 -12.36 20.15
C SER A 556 0.39 -12.71 18.82
N MET A 557 0.85 -11.70 18.09
CA MET A 557 1.57 -11.86 16.84
C MET A 557 3.05 -11.58 17.07
N VAL A 558 3.92 -12.55 16.77
CA VAL A 558 5.38 -12.40 16.90
C VAL A 558 5.98 -12.23 15.52
N LEU A 559 6.85 -11.23 15.36
CA LEU A 559 7.56 -10.88 14.14
C LEU A 559 8.94 -11.56 14.07
N LYS A 560 9.54 -11.57 12.89
CA LYS A 560 10.82 -12.24 12.60
C LYS A 560 12.04 -11.54 13.18
N ASP A 561 11.93 -10.26 13.50
CA ASP A 561 12.87 -9.47 14.31
C ASP A 561 12.59 -9.59 15.82
N LYS A 562 11.72 -10.54 16.22
CA LYS A 562 11.33 -10.89 17.60
C LYS A 562 10.41 -9.91 18.32
N GLN A 563 10.07 -8.79 17.70
CA GLN A 563 9.01 -7.92 18.19
C GLN A 563 7.68 -8.68 18.33
N VAL A 564 6.89 -8.32 19.34
CA VAL A 564 5.56 -8.86 19.59
C VAL A 564 4.53 -7.76 19.26
N VAL A 565 3.27 -8.16 19.00
CA VAL A 565 2.11 -7.29 18.81
C VAL A 565 0.87 -7.98 19.39
N ASN A 566 0.30 -7.50 20.51
CA ASN A 566 -0.92 -8.09 21.08
C ASN A 566 -2.20 -7.31 20.71
N MET A 567 -3.19 -8.06 20.25
CA MET A 567 -4.42 -7.56 19.61
C MET A 567 -5.66 -8.16 20.26
N MET A 568 -6.71 -7.36 20.43
CA MET A 568 -8.02 -7.79 20.92
C MET A 568 -9.12 -7.43 19.93
N PHE A 569 -9.85 -8.43 19.45
CA PHE A 569 -10.91 -8.29 18.46
C PHE A 569 -12.27 -8.01 19.12
N SER A 570 -13.16 -7.35 18.38
CA SER A 570 -14.54 -7.10 18.80
C SER A 570 -15.33 -8.40 18.99
N SER A 571 -15.19 -9.37 18.07
CA SER A 571 -15.83 -10.69 18.11
C SER A 571 -14.83 -11.81 17.78
N SER A 572 -15.10 -13.04 18.25
CA SER A 572 -14.26 -14.21 17.88
C SER A 572 -14.33 -14.48 16.38
N LYS A 573 -15.51 -14.39 15.77
CA LYS A 573 -15.70 -14.54 14.32
C LYS A 573 -14.80 -13.59 13.50
N THR A 574 -14.57 -12.37 13.98
CA THR A 574 -13.66 -11.40 13.33
C THR A 574 -12.20 -11.79 13.52
N MET A 575 -11.83 -12.32 14.69
CA MET A 575 -10.50 -12.87 14.97
C MET A 575 -10.20 -14.07 14.07
N ASP A 576 -11.10 -15.07 14.04
CA ASP A 576 -10.94 -16.31 13.27
C ASP A 576 -10.72 -16.02 11.78
N GLN A 577 -11.49 -15.06 11.24
CA GLN A 577 -11.40 -14.59 9.85
C GLN A 577 -10.13 -13.79 9.55
N TRP A 578 -9.68 -12.96 10.50
CA TRP A 578 -8.40 -12.26 10.37
C TRP A 578 -7.23 -13.25 10.43
N GLU A 579 -7.31 -14.28 11.27
CA GLU A 579 -6.27 -15.30 11.42
C GLU A 579 -6.18 -16.18 10.17
N GLU A 580 -7.32 -16.54 9.55
CA GLU A 580 -7.35 -17.23 8.27
C GLU A 580 -6.63 -16.44 7.16
N ASP A 581 -6.91 -15.14 7.04
CA ASP A 581 -6.26 -14.25 6.07
C ASP A 581 -4.75 -14.12 6.32
N VAL A 582 -4.34 -13.85 7.57
CA VAL A 582 -2.92 -13.76 7.92
C VAL A 582 -2.23 -15.09 7.67
N ARG A 583 -2.83 -16.23 8.06
CA ARG A 583 -2.26 -17.55 7.79
C ARG A 583 -2.08 -17.82 6.30
N LYS A 584 -3.00 -17.33 5.46
CA LYS A 584 -2.96 -17.47 4.00
C LYS A 584 -1.96 -16.55 3.30
N HIS A 585 -1.76 -15.33 3.80
CA HIS A 585 -0.99 -14.29 3.09
C HIS A 585 0.36 -13.92 3.73
N ALA A 586 0.61 -14.27 5.00
CA ALA A 586 1.90 -14.06 5.67
C ALA A 586 2.88 -15.23 5.50
N PHE A 587 2.38 -16.43 5.22
CA PHE A 587 3.16 -17.66 5.12
C PHE A 587 3.02 -18.24 3.70
N PRO A 588 3.78 -17.73 2.72
CA PRO A 588 3.74 -18.26 1.36
C PRO A 588 4.20 -19.72 1.33
N GLY A 589 3.57 -20.53 0.48
CA GLY A 589 3.91 -21.94 0.27
C GLY A 589 5.12 -22.14 -0.64
N ALA A 590 5.42 -21.16 -1.50
CA ALA A 590 6.64 -21.12 -2.32
C ALA A 590 7.37 -19.78 -2.22
N SER A 591 8.69 -19.78 -2.46
CA SER A 591 9.54 -18.58 -2.39
C SER A 591 9.10 -17.43 -3.32
N ASP A 592 8.41 -17.73 -4.42
CA ASP A 592 7.93 -16.73 -5.39
C ASP A 592 6.43 -16.39 -5.30
N GLU A 593 5.76 -16.81 -4.22
CA GLU A 593 4.42 -16.34 -3.85
C GLU A 593 4.45 -15.04 -3.01
N VAL A 594 5.64 -14.47 -2.76
CA VAL A 594 5.81 -13.20 -2.05
C VAL A 594 5.42 -11.98 -2.91
N PHE A 595 5.04 -10.88 -2.26
CA PHE A 595 4.57 -9.64 -2.92
C PHE A 595 5.50 -9.06 -4.00
N ALA A 596 6.82 -9.28 -3.89
CA ALA A 596 7.81 -8.89 -4.90
C ALA A 596 7.54 -9.48 -6.30
N PHE A 597 6.87 -10.64 -6.39
CA PHE A 597 6.61 -11.40 -7.62
C PHE A 597 5.21 -11.17 -8.23
N ARG A 598 4.44 -10.20 -7.71
CA ARG A 598 3.13 -9.83 -8.27
C ARG A 598 3.21 -9.51 -9.78
N PRO A 599 2.17 -9.81 -10.59
CA PRO A 599 2.24 -9.67 -12.07
C PRO A 599 2.63 -8.28 -12.57
N GLU A 600 2.33 -7.23 -11.80
CA GLU A 600 2.64 -5.84 -12.13
C GLU A 600 4.12 -5.49 -11.92
N ALA A 601 4.85 -6.20 -11.04
CA ALA A 601 6.21 -5.84 -10.63
C ALA A 601 7.19 -5.82 -11.81
N ALA A 602 7.11 -6.79 -12.72
CA ALA A 602 7.96 -6.85 -13.91
C ALA A 602 7.81 -5.61 -14.83
N LYS A 603 6.61 -5.00 -14.88
CA LYS A 603 6.34 -3.79 -15.67
C LYS A 603 6.86 -2.50 -15.00
N LEU A 604 7.16 -2.57 -13.71
CA LEU A 604 7.63 -1.47 -12.87
C LEU A 604 9.16 -1.47 -12.69
N ILE A 605 9.88 -2.43 -13.28
CA ILE A 605 11.35 -2.46 -13.25
C ILE A 605 11.88 -1.27 -14.07
N PRO A 606 12.62 -0.33 -13.46
CA PRO A 606 13.17 0.81 -14.19
C PRO A 606 14.10 0.40 -15.32
N GLN A 607 14.29 1.29 -16.27
CA GLN A 607 15.21 1.09 -17.40
C GLN A 607 16.47 1.95 -17.24
N GLY A 608 17.57 1.55 -17.87
CA GLY A 608 18.86 2.24 -17.74
C GLY A 608 19.43 2.21 -16.32
N ASP A 609 20.14 3.27 -15.93
CA ASP A 609 20.92 3.33 -14.69
C ASP A 609 20.11 3.24 -13.39
N LEU A 610 18.80 3.53 -13.45
CA LEU A 610 17.87 3.35 -12.31
C LEU A 610 17.51 1.87 -12.07
N ASN A 611 17.90 0.96 -12.95
CA ASN A 611 17.68 -0.47 -12.75
C ASN A 611 18.74 -1.06 -11.79
N GLY A 612 18.37 -1.20 -10.53
CA GLY A 612 19.22 -1.74 -9.46
C GLY A 612 19.70 -3.17 -9.69
N TRP A 613 19.15 -3.92 -10.66
CA TRP A 613 19.67 -5.23 -11.04
C TRP A 613 20.89 -5.19 -11.96
N THR A 614 21.14 -4.04 -12.60
CA THR A 614 22.31 -3.77 -13.46
C THR A 614 23.49 -3.18 -12.69
N LEU A 615 23.27 -2.79 -11.44
CA LEU A 615 24.22 -2.10 -10.57
C LEU A 615 25.57 -2.83 -10.40
N TYR A 616 25.53 -4.16 -10.28
CA TYR A 616 26.68 -5.01 -10.02
C TYR A 616 26.95 -5.97 -11.19
N ASP A 617 28.13 -5.83 -11.82
CA ASP A 617 28.78 -6.89 -12.60
C ASP A 617 30.11 -7.24 -11.92
N ALA A 618 30.28 -8.52 -11.60
CA ALA A 618 31.46 -9.04 -10.92
C ALA A 618 32.77 -8.74 -11.67
N ALA A 619 32.78 -8.78 -13.01
CA ALA A 619 33.99 -8.51 -13.79
C ALA A 619 34.41 -7.03 -13.69
N LEU A 620 33.45 -6.09 -13.66
CA LEU A 620 33.76 -4.67 -13.50
C LEU A 620 34.34 -4.36 -12.11
N ASP A 621 33.80 -4.96 -11.04
CA ASP A 621 34.37 -4.78 -9.69
C ASP A 621 35.74 -5.47 -9.54
N TYR A 622 35.93 -6.67 -10.10
CA TYR A 622 37.24 -7.35 -10.10
C TYR A 622 38.32 -6.58 -10.90
N ASP A 623 37.94 -5.83 -11.94
CA ASP A 623 38.88 -4.96 -12.65
C ASP A 623 39.17 -3.67 -11.87
N ARG A 624 38.14 -3.06 -11.27
CA ARG A 624 38.25 -1.89 -10.39
C ARG A 624 39.26 -2.11 -9.25
N VAL A 625 39.22 -3.26 -8.59
CA VAL A 625 40.19 -3.61 -7.52
C VAL A 625 41.53 -4.14 -8.07
N GLY A 626 41.76 -4.07 -9.38
CA GLY A 626 43.01 -4.48 -10.03
C GLY A 626 43.29 -5.99 -9.96
N LEU A 627 42.30 -6.83 -9.69
CA LEU A 627 42.48 -8.28 -9.67
C LEU A 627 42.47 -8.88 -11.09
N LEU A 628 41.61 -8.42 -11.99
CA LEU A 628 41.63 -8.85 -13.41
C LEU A 628 42.87 -8.33 -14.17
N SER A 629 43.38 -7.16 -13.78
CA SER A 629 44.67 -6.64 -14.26
C SER A 629 45.88 -7.51 -13.85
N CYS A 630 45.71 -8.55 -13.03
CA CYS A 630 46.78 -9.50 -12.68
C CYS A 630 46.83 -10.66 -13.69
N PRO A 631 47.86 -10.77 -14.56
CA PRO A 631 47.92 -11.79 -15.63
C PRO A 631 48.10 -13.24 -15.12
N LYS A 632 48.23 -13.42 -13.79
CA LYS A 632 48.28 -14.73 -13.13
C LYS A 632 46.91 -15.17 -12.61
N LEU A 633 45.88 -14.34 -12.71
CA LEU A 633 44.48 -14.68 -12.44
C LEU A 633 43.70 -14.71 -13.77
N ARG A 634 42.64 -15.51 -13.82
CA ARG A 634 41.65 -15.50 -14.90
C ARG A 634 40.23 -15.46 -14.33
N LEU A 635 39.31 -14.86 -15.07
CA LEU A 635 37.89 -15.02 -14.81
C LEU A 635 37.49 -16.47 -15.10
N TYR A 636 37.00 -17.15 -14.07
CA TYR A 636 36.36 -18.45 -14.18
C TYR A 636 34.85 -18.23 -14.24
N VAL A 637 34.23 -18.80 -15.26
CA VAL A 637 32.78 -18.73 -15.50
C VAL A 637 32.24 -20.14 -15.37
N GLN A 638 31.33 -20.37 -14.43
CA GLN A 638 30.70 -21.66 -14.17
C GLN A 638 29.19 -21.63 -14.39
N GLY A 639 28.63 -22.77 -14.78
CA GLY A 639 27.23 -23.07 -14.51
C GLY A 639 27.02 -23.37 -13.02
N TYR A 640 25.80 -23.17 -12.53
CA TYR A 640 25.49 -23.36 -11.12
C TYR A 640 25.53 -24.83 -10.65
N ASP A 641 25.57 -25.80 -11.56
CA ASP A 641 25.64 -27.23 -11.21
C ASP A 641 26.91 -27.60 -10.43
N THR A 642 28.02 -26.87 -10.64
CA THR A 642 29.33 -27.22 -10.06
C THR A 642 29.51 -26.68 -8.64
N ASN A 643 29.08 -25.45 -8.38
CA ASN A 643 28.97 -24.86 -7.05
C ASN A 643 27.78 -23.88 -7.02
N PRO A 644 26.56 -24.35 -6.67
CA PRO A 644 25.33 -23.55 -6.72
C PRO A 644 25.24 -22.46 -5.65
N THR A 645 26.28 -22.29 -4.82
CA THR A 645 26.31 -21.29 -3.74
C THR A 645 27.34 -20.20 -3.94
N TYR A 646 28.20 -20.32 -4.95
CA TYR A 646 29.10 -19.25 -5.41
C TYR A 646 28.48 -18.50 -6.59
N PRO A 647 28.97 -17.29 -6.87
CA PRO A 647 28.63 -16.60 -8.10
C PRO A 647 29.00 -17.44 -9.33
N SER A 648 28.32 -17.18 -10.43
CA SER A 648 28.63 -17.68 -11.78
C SER A 648 29.99 -17.21 -12.30
N ARG A 649 30.52 -16.08 -11.77
CA ARG A 649 31.80 -15.48 -12.16
C ARG A 649 32.68 -15.20 -10.93
N PHE A 650 33.88 -15.74 -10.89
CA PHE A 650 34.91 -15.42 -9.87
C PHE A 650 36.32 -15.68 -10.40
N LEU A 651 37.36 -15.32 -9.65
CA LEU A 651 38.74 -15.43 -10.09
C LEU A 651 39.45 -16.69 -9.57
N ILE A 652 40.26 -17.30 -10.42
CA ILE A 652 41.18 -18.40 -10.08
C ILE A 652 42.55 -18.17 -10.74
N PRO A 653 43.62 -18.86 -10.33
CA PRO A 653 44.90 -18.77 -11.03
C PRO A 653 44.82 -19.19 -12.50
N ALA A 654 45.48 -18.44 -13.37
CA ALA A 654 45.48 -18.69 -14.80
C ALA A 654 46.13 -20.03 -15.20
N ASP A 655 46.99 -20.61 -14.34
CA ASP A 655 47.66 -21.90 -14.55
C ASP A 655 46.88 -23.12 -14.00
N PHE A 656 45.60 -22.96 -13.66
CA PHE A 656 44.70 -24.06 -13.30
C PHE A 656 43.77 -24.41 -14.46
N SER A 657 43.75 -25.70 -14.85
CA SER A 657 42.68 -26.27 -15.68
C SER A 657 41.41 -26.48 -14.86
N ASP A 658 40.31 -26.77 -15.55
CA ASP A 658 39.01 -26.96 -14.89
C ASP A 658 38.96 -28.31 -14.13
N GLU A 659 39.73 -29.32 -14.55
CA GLU A 659 39.94 -30.58 -13.81
C GLU A 659 40.78 -30.37 -12.54
N ASP A 660 41.87 -29.59 -12.65
CA ASP A 660 42.72 -29.15 -11.54
C ASP A 660 41.87 -28.44 -10.48
N PHE A 661 40.94 -27.60 -10.92
CA PHE A 661 39.99 -26.88 -10.08
C PHE A 661 38.91 -27.80 -9.46
N ALA A 662 38.35 -28.72 -10.23
CA ALA A 662 37.37 -29.71 -9.77
C ALA A 662 37.93 -30.71 -8.72
N ALA A 663 39.26 -30.82 -8.58
CA ALA A 663 39.88 -31.51 -7.46
C ALA A 663 39.80 -30.71 -6.14
N VAL A 664 39.89 -29.37 -6.20
CA VAL A 664 39.83 -28.49 -5.02
C VAL A 664 38.40 -28.39 -4.47
N THR A 665 37.38 -28.31 -5.33
CA THR A 665 35.97 -28.24 -4.90
C THR A 665 35.57 -29.44 -4.02
N LYS A 666 36.15 -30.62 -4.25
CA LYS A 666 35.95 -31.83 -3.41
C LYS A 666 36.60 -31.74 -2.03
N TYR A 667 37.61 -30.90 -1.85
CA TYR A 667 38.34 -30.71 -0.59
C TYR A 667 37.80 -29.53 0.25
N ARG A 668 37.01 -28.63 -0.33
CA ARG A 668 36.41 -27.48 0.36
C ARG A 668 34.93 -27.72 0.62
N SER A 669 34.45 -27.37 1.82
CA SER A 669 33.06 -27.66 2.19
C SER A 669 32.09 -27.00 1.19
N LYS A 670 31.10 -27.77 0.71
CA LYS A 670 30.12 -27.34 -0.31
C LYS A 670 30.72 -26.83 -1.64
N GLY A 671 31.97 -27.16 -1.97
CA GLY A 671 32.63 -26.69 -3.19
C GLY A 671 33.13 -25.23 -3.13
N ARG A 672 32.99 -24.56 -1.98
CA ARG A 672 33.30 -23.14 -1.79
C ARG A 672 34.80 -22.93 -1.56
N VAL A 673 35.53 -22.95 -2.67
CA VAL A 673 37.00 -22.85 -2.74
C VAL A 673 37.56 -21.47 -2.36
N PRO A 674 38.86 -21.36 -2.03
CA PRO A 674 39.58 -20.08 -1.96
C PRO A 674 39.49 -19.29 -3.26
N VAL A 675 38.93 -18.09 -3.18
CA VAL A 675 38.89 -17.10 -4.27
C VAL A 675 39.32 -15.73 -3.75
N PRO A 676 40.09 -14.93 -4.52
CA PRO A 676 40.39 -13.55 -4.17
C PRO A 676 39.19 -12.65 -4.49
N VAL A 677 38.89 -11.71 -3.59
CA VAL A 677 37.76 -10.78 -3.71
C VAL A 677 38.16 -9.31 -3.67
N TRP A 678 39.30 -9.00 -3.05
CA TRP A 678 39.87 -7.65 -3.05
C TRP A 678 41.40 -7.69 -3.04
N ARG A 679 42.05 -6.66 -3.61
CA ARG A 679 43.50 -6.49 -3.65
C ARG A 679 43.84 -5.09 -3.17
N HIS A 680 44.82 -5.00 -2.29
CA HIS A 680 45.33 -3.75 -1.76
C HIS A 680 46.08 -2.96 -2.85
N PRO A 681 45.75 -1.67 -3.09
CA PRO A 681 46.40 -0.88 -4.14
C PRO A 681 47.92 -0.72 -3.90
N THR A 682 48.30 -0.40 -2.66
CA THR A 682 49.72 -0.22 -2.27
C THR A 682 50.45 -1.53 -1.95
N THR A 683 50.01 -2.31 -0.95
CA THR A 683 50.76 -3.48 -0.48
C THR A 683 50.65 -4.70 -1.40
N ASN A 684 49.71 -4.67 -2.35
CA ASN A 684 49.35 -5.80 -3.22
C ASN A 684 48.93 -7.08 -2.48
N ALA A 685 48.66 -6.97 -1.17
CA ALA A 685 48.05 -8.02 -0.38
C ALA A 685 46.65 -8.35 -0.91
N VAL A 686 46.25 -9.62 -0.80
CA VAL A 686 44.99 -10.11 -1.37
C VAL A 686 44.08 -10.64 -0.26
N LEU A 687 42.86 -10.13 -0.20
CA LEU A 687 41.78 -10.66 0.63
C LEU A 687 41.07 -11.76 -0.14
N CYS A 688 41.01 -12.95 0.45
CA CYS A 688 40.40 -14.14 -0.13
C CYS A 688 39.30 -14.68 0.80
N ARG A 689 38.31 -15.37 0.23
CA ARG A 689 37.26 -16.06 0.99
C ARG A 689 37.06 -17.52 0.58
N SER A 690 36.62 -18.36 1.53
CA SER A 690 36.25 -19.77 1.29
C SER A 690 35.33 -20.36 2.36
N ALA A 691 34.94 -21.62 2.20
CA ALA A 691 34.55 -22.50 3.31
C ALA A 691 35.75 -23.29 3.86
N GLN A 692 35.58 -23.94 5.01
CA GLN A 692 36.62 -24.77 5.63
C GLN A 692 37.08 -25.95 4.75
N PRO A 693 38.32 -26.44 4.95
CA PRO A 693 38.82 -27.66 4.32
C PRO A 693 38.27 -28.94 4.95
N MET A 694 38.22 -30.03 4.16
CA MET A 694 37.71 -31.35 4.52
C MET A 694 38.81 -32.26 5.10
N VAL A 695 39.50 -31.77 6.15
CA VAL A 695 40.68 -32.40 6.78
C VAL A 695 40.30 -33.68 7.55
N GLY A 696 39.31 -33.57 8.44
CA GLY A 696 38.83 -34.61 9.33
C GLY A 696 39.84 -35.09 10.37
N LEU A 697 39.42 -36.07 11.18
CA LEU A 697 40.29 -36.78 12.13
C LEU A 697 41.45 -37.53 11.44
N LYS A 698 41.33 -37.85 10.15
CA LYS A 698 42.38 -38.49 9.35
C LYS A 698 43.43 -37.52 8.79
N MET A 699 43.37 -36.23 9.15
CA MET A 699 44.34 -35.20 8.73
C MET A 699 44.56 -35.17 7.20
N LYS A 700 43.48 -35.30 6.41
CA LYS A 700 43.54 -35.29 4.95
C LYS A 700 44.12 -33.97 4.44
N LYS A 701 45.07 -34.07 3.51
CA LYS A 701 45.64 -32.94 2.77
C LYS A 701 45.21 -32.96 1.30
N SER A 702 45.37 -31.84 0.61
CA SER A 702 45.10 -31.71 -0.82
C SER A 702 46.20 -30.88 -1.47
N SER A 703 47.04 -31.52 -2.28
CA SER A 703 48.11 -30.85 -3.03
C SER A 703 47.57 -29.77 -3.99
N MET A 704 46.33 -29.91 -4.44
CA MET A 704 45.67 -28.92 -5.30
C MET A 704 45.18 -27.70 -4.53
N ASP A 705 44.68 -27.87 -3.30
CA ASP A 705 44.33 -26.74 -2.42
C ASP A 705 45.60 -26.00 -1.97
N GLU A 706 46.65 -26.74 -1.62
CA GLU A 706 48.00 -26.20 -1.34
C GLU A 706 48.59 -25.43 -2.53
N LYS A 707 48.45 -25.95 -3.76
CA LYS A 707 48.86 -25.26 -5.00
C LYS A 707 48.01 -24.00 -5.22
N LEU A 708 46.69 -24.08 -5.05
CA LEU A 708 45.74 -22.99 -5.29
C LEU A 708 46.04 -21.80 -4.37
N ILE A 709 46.10 -22.04 -3.06
CA ILE A 709 46.39 -21.00 -2.07
C ILE A 709 47.76 -20.37 -2.34
N ARG A 710 48.81 -21.19 -2.58
CA ARG A 710 50.15 -20.68 -2.89
C ARG A 710 50.17 -19.80 -4.15
N ARG A 711 49.36 -20.11 -5.16
CA ARG A 711 49.21 -19.28 -6.35
C ARG A 711 48.48 -17.97 -6.05
N ILE A 712 47.32 -18.02 -5.39
CA ILE A 712 46.53 -16.82 -5.07
C ILE A 712 47.32 -15.86 -4.17
N MET A 713 47.92 -16.36 -3.09
CA MET A 713 48.68 -15.52 -2.14
C MET A 713 49.91 -14.85 -2.76
N GLY A 714 50.49 -15.45 -3.81
CA GLY A 714 51.66 -14.93 -4.54
C GLY A 714 51.36 -14.31 -5.91
N CYS A 715 50.10 -14.21 -6.34
CA CYS A 715 49.80 -13.80 -7.71
C CYS A 715 50.03 -12.29 -7.92
N CYS A 716 49.45 -11.46 -7.04
CA CYS A 716 49.41 -10.00 -7.15
C CYS A 716 50.72 -9.29 -6.76
N GLY A 717 51.70 -10.00 -6.19
CA GLY A 717 52.99 -9.41 -5.80
C GLY A 717 52.96 -8.71 -4.44
N ALA A 718 52.25 -9.29 -3.46
CA ALA A 718 52.18 -8.78 -2.09
C ALA A 718 53.57 -8.49 -1.48
N SER A 719 53.67 -7.44 -0.66
CA SER A 719 54.92 -6.94 -0.07
C SER A 719 55.65 -7.97 0.81
N THR A 720 54.94 -8.99 1.28
CA THR A 720 55.47 -10.09 2.10
C THR A 720 55.08 -11.45 1.52
N LYS A 721 55.87 -12.48 1.83
CA LYS A 721 55.57 -13.88 1.48
C LYS A 721 54.78 -14.60 2.58
N ARG A 722 54.53 -13.94 3.72
CA ARG A 722 53.65 -14.45 4.78
C ARG A 722 52.19 -14.22 4.40
N TYR A 723 51.32 -15.11 4.84
CA TYR A 723 49.87 -14.98 4.65
C TYR A 723 49.13 -15.67 5.79
N TYR A 724 47.86 -15.30 6.01
CA TYR A 724 47.12 -15.77 7.18
C TYR A 724 45.82 -16.48 6.84
N PHE A 725 45.58 -17.61 7.50
CA PHE A 725 44.25 -18.21 7.59
C PHE A 725 43.50 -17.54 8.73
N VAL A 726 42.37 -16.91 8.41
CA VAL A 726 41.55 -16.16 9.38
C VAL A 726 40.23 -16.91 9.54
N ASP A 727 40.23 -17.89 10.45
CA ASP A 727 39.05 -18.68 10.76
C ASP A 727 38.15 -17.88 11.69
N ALA A 728 36.95 -17.54 11.23
CA ALA A 728 35.98 -16.77 11.98
C ALA A 728 35.54 -17.43 13.30
N ARG A 729 35.75 -18.73 13.44
CA ARG A 729 35.29 -19.53 14.58
C ARG A 729 36.22 -19.41 15.78
N SER A 730 35.79 -19.98 16.92
CA SER A 730 36.73 -20.32 17.98
C SER A 730 37.49 -21.60 17.63
N ARG A 731 38.71 -21.74 18.18
CA ARG A 731 39.55 -22.94 18.01
C ARG A 731 38.80 -24.23 18.40
N MET A 732 38.01 -24.18 19.47
CA MET A 732 37.16 -25.30 19.91
C MET A 732 36.08 -25.66 18.88
N ALA A 733 35.41 -24.68 18.29
CA ALA A 733 34.39 -24.93 17.26
C ALA A 733 35.01 -25.47 15.96
N ALA A 734 36.23 -25.04 15.60
CA ALA A 734 36.97 -25.61 14.48
C ALA A 734 37.37 -27.09 14.73
N MET A 735 37.86 -27.42 15.93
CA MET A 735 38.12 -28.81 16.35
C MET A 735 36.84 -29.66 16.35
N GLY A 736 35.71 -29.11 16.79
CA GLY A 736 34.40 -29.78 16.71
C GLY A 736 33.93 -30.05 15.28
N ASN A 737 34.26 -29.17 14.32
CA ASN A 737 34.00 -29.45 12.90
C ASN A 737 34.98 -30.49 12.34
N GLN A 738 36.20 -30.59 12.87
CA GLN A 738 37.20 -31.58 12.47
C GLN A 738 36.80 -33.01 12.84
N SER A 739 36.14 -33.21 13.98
CA SER A 739 35.58 -34.54 14.33
C SER A 739 34.50 -34.99 13.34
N MET A 740 33.73 -34.05 12.79
CA MET A 740 32.73 -34.27 11.72
C MET A 740 33.33 -34.42 10.31
N GLY A 741 34.65 -34.59 10.17
CA GLY A 741 35.31 -34.77 8.88
C GLY A 741 35.66 -33.48 8.12
N LYS A 742 35.41 -32.30 8.73
CA LYS A 742 35.79 -30.98 8.20
C LYS A 742 37.05 -30.46 8.90
N GLY A 743 37.12 -29.21 9.38
CA GLY A 743 38.23 -28.76 10.24
C GLY A 743 38.82 -27.43 9.81
N THR A 744 40.15 -27.32 9.81
CA THR A 744 40.91 -26.10 9.47
C THR A 744 42.34 -26.46 9.05
N GLU A 745 43.02 -25.54 8.41
CA GLU A 745 44.31 -25.70 7.75
C GLU A 745 45.43 -26.04 8.73
N ASN A 746 46.17 -27.11 8.45
CA ASN A 746 47.41 -27.42 9.14
C ASN A 746 48.56 -26.64 8.48
N THR A 747 49.05 -25.59 9.14
CA THR A 747 50.07 -24.67 8.62
C THR A 747 51.36 -25.36 8.17
N ALA A 748 51.68 -26.56 8.67
CA ALA A 748 52.80 -27.38 8.18
C ALA A 748 52.68 -27.78 6.69
N ASN A 749 51.46 -27.87 6.15
CA ASN A 749 51.21 -28.13 4.72
C ASN A 749 51.25 -26.85 3.87
N TYR A 750 51.25 -25.67 4.51
CA TYR A 750 51.10 -24.36 3.88
C TYR A 750 52.27 -23.45 4.29
N PRO A 751 53.46 -23.60 3.68
CA PRO A 751 54.65 -22.85 4.09
C PRO A 751 54.44 -21.34 4.02
N GLY A 752 54.87 -20.62 5.06
CA GLY A 752 54.65 -19.18 5.21
C GLY A 752 53.28 -18.78 5.75
N SER A 753 52.43 -19.75 6.14
CA SER A 753 51.13 -19.47 6.74
C SER A 753 51.13 -19.48 8.28
N GLU A 754 50.28 -18.64 8.86
CA GLU A 754 49.84 -18.74 10.26
C GLU A 754 48.31 -18.76 10.31
N ILE A 755 47.72 -19.19 11.43
CA ILE A 755 46.27 -19.29 11.61
C ILE A 755 45.78 -18.54 12.85
N PHE A 756 44.77 -17.70 12.64
CA PHE A 756 44.12 -16.90 13.67
C PHE A 756 42.64 -17.30 13.79
N PHE A 757 42.14 -17.37 15.03
CA PHE A 757 40.76 -17.71 15.35
C PHE A 757 40.04 -16.48 15.91
N MET A 758 39.02 -15.99 15.20
CA MET A 758 38.33 -14.73 15.54
C MET A 758 37.26 -14.88 16.62
N ASN A 759 36.88 -16.12 16.99
CA ASN A 759 35.87 -16.43 18.01
C ASN A 759 34.45 -15.88 17.74
N ILE A 760 34.10 -15.50 16.51
CA ILE A 760 32.75 -15.03 16.16
C ILE A 760 31.72 -16.15 16.40
N ALA A 761 30.67 -15.79 17.12
CA ALA A 761 29.58 -16.67 17.55
C ALA A 761 28.86 -17.37 16.37
N ASN A 762 28.19 -18.49 16.65
CA ASN A 762 27.42 -19.22 15.64
C ASN A 762 25.99 -18.66 15.50
N ILE A 763 25.26 -19.15 14.50
CA ILE A 763 23.89 -18.69 14.20
C ILE A 763 22.90 -18.87 15.37
N HIS A 764 23.13 -19.86 16.24
CA HIS A 764 22.28 -20.14 17.39
C HIS A 764 22.49 -19.10 18.51
N ALA A 765 23.74 -18.76 18.81
CA ALA A 765 24.08 -17.71 19.76
C ALA A 765 23.61 -16.32 19.29
N ALA A 766 23.74 -16.03 17.99
CA ALA A 766 23.18 -14.81 17.40
C ALA A 766 21.63 -14.76 17.49
N ARG A 767 20.93 -15.89 17.26
CA ARG A 767 19.47 -15.98 17.47
C ARG A 767 19.09 -15.77 18.94
N GLN A 768 19.80 -16.42 19.87
CA GLN A 768 19.53 -16.29 21.31
C GLN A 768 19.72 -14.83 21.76
N SER A 769 20.77 -14.17 21.28
CA SER A 769 21.05 -12.77 21.57
C SER A 769 19.97 -11.82 21.06
N LEU A 770 19.43 -12.03 19.85
CA LEU A 770 18.27 -11.26 19.36
C LEU A 770 17.03 -11.47 20.25
N GLN A 771 16.75 -12.70 20.68
CA GLN A 771 15.64 -12.96 21.59
C GLN A 771 15.82 -12.20 22.90
N MET A 772 17.01 -12.28 23.51
CA MET A 772 17.29 -11.57 24.75
C MET A 772 17.26 -10.05 24.58
N MET A 773 17.72 -9.52 23.44
CA MET A 773 17.56 -8.09 23.10
C MET A 773 16.08 -7.69 23.04
N SER A 774 15.23 -8.50 22.42
CA SER A 774 13.79 -8.25 22.38
C SER A 774 13.15 -8.31 23.76
N ASP A 775 13.65 -9.15 24.66
CA ASP A 775 13.12 -9.32 26.01
C ASP A 775 13.36 -8.08 26.91
N LEU A 776 14.36 -7.23 26.63
CA LEU A 776 14.55 -5.93 27.32
C LEU A 776 13.37 -4.98 27.13
N PHE A 777 12.73 -5.06 25.98
CA PHE A 777 11.67 -4.16 25.57
C PHE A 777 10.28 -4.79 25.73
N ASN A 778 10.21 -6.04 26.19
CA ASN A 778 8.97 -6.74 26.52
C ASN A 778 8.49 -6.35 27.95
N PRO A 779 7.33 -5.69 28.12
CA PRO A 779 6.86 -5.22 29.42
C PRO A 779 6.44 -6.34 30.40
N ASP A 780 6.22 -7.57 29.93
CA ASP A 780 5.98 -8.72 30.82
C ASP A 780 7.29 -9.25 31.44
N VAL A 781 8.44 -8.96 30.81
CA VAL A 781 9.78 -9.38 31.26
C VAL A 781 10.50 -8.25 31.99
N TYR A 782 10.57 -7.05 31.40
CA TYR A 782 11.25 -5.90 31.97
C TYR A 782 10.35 -5.14 32.95
N LYS A 783 10.80 -5.03 34.22
CA LYS A 783 9.99 -4.52 35.34
C LYS A 783 10.27 -3.07 35.75
N GLY A 784 11.00 -2.31 34.91
CA GLY A 784 11.00 -0.84 35.00
C GLY A 784 12.02 -0.20 35.94
N ASP A 785 13.25 -0.75 36.07
CA ASP A 785 14.37 -0.04 36.68
C ASP A 785 15.63 -0.03 35.79
N ASP A 786 16.35 1.11 35.80
CA ASP A 786 17.50 1.38 34.91
C ASP A 786 18.63 0.36 35.07
N ASP A 787 18.92 -0.06 36.32
CA ASP A 787 20.02 -0.97 36.63
C ASP A 787 19.74 -2.39 36.07
N ASN A 788 18.49 -2.84 36.14
CA ASN A 788 18.05 -4.10 35.53
C ASN A 788 18.00 -4.02 33.99
N PHE A 789 17.63 -2.89 33.39
CA PHE A 789 17.75 -2.70 31.93
C PHE A 789 19.20 -2.89 31.49
N TYR A 790 20.12 -2.19 32.16
CA TYR A 790 21.54 -2.24 31.81
C TYR A 790 22.19 -3.61 32.07
N LYS A 791 21.72 -4.34 33.08
CA LYS A 791 22.08 -5.75 33.30
C LYS A 791 21.55 -6.66 32.20
N MET A 792 20.27 -6.57 31.86
CA MET A 792 19.67 -7.37 30.79
C MET A 792 20.38 -7.12 29.44
N LEU A 793 20.78 -5.88 29.16
CA LEU A 793 21.55 -5.54 27.95
C LEU A 793 22.90 -6.25 27.89
N ALA A 794 23.62 -6.32 29.01
CA ALA A 794 24.87 -7.06 29.11
C ALA A 794 24.62 -8.59 28.97
N ASP A 795 23.60 -9.12 29.65
CA ASP A 795 23.21 -10.53 29.59
C ASP A 795 22.76 -10.95 28.17
N ALA A 796 22.21 -10.03 27.37
CA ALA A 796 21.78 -10.27 25.99
C ALA A 796 22.94 -10.45 24.98
N LYS A 797 24.16 -10.01 25.31
CA LYS A 797 25.41 -10.23 24.54
C LYS A 797 25.40 -9.78 23.07
N TRP A 798 24.50 -8.87 22.69
CA TRP A 798 24.45 -8.35 21.33
C TRP A 798 25.71 -7.56 21.00
N TYR A 799 26.03 -6.57 21.84
CA TYR A 799 27.23 -5.75 21.67
C TYR A 799 28.53 -6.50 21.93
N GLU A 800 28.52 -7.63 22.68
CA GLU A 800 29.65 -8.57 22.76
C GLU A 800 29.95 -9.20 21.39
N GLN A 801 28.90 -9.59 20.64
CA GLN A 801 29.03 -10.16 19.30
C GLN A 801 29.41 -9.10 18.26
N VAL A 802 28.75 -7.94 18.24
CA VAL A 802 29.12 -6.78 17.39
C VAL A 802 30.60 -6.45 17.60
N ARG A 803 31.05 -6.30 18.86
CA ARG A 803 32.47 -6.07 19.19
C ARG A 803 33.39 -7.17 18.66
N THR A 804 33.00 -8.43 18.78
CA THR A 804 33.83 -9.56 18.31
C THR A 804 33.98 -9.55 16.78
N ILE A 805 32.92 -9.17 16.05
CA ILE A 805 32.96 -8.98 14.59
C ILE A 805 33.84 -7.77 14.23
N LEU A 806 33.70 -6.64 14.93
CA LEU A 806 34.55 -5.44 14.73
C LEU A 806 36.04 -5.75 15.00
N CYS A 807 36.37 -6.49 16.07
CA CYS A 807 37.73 -6.96 16.33
C CYS A 807 38.29 -7.81 15.17
N ALA A 808 37.47 -8.68 14.58
CA ALA A 808 37.88 -9.52 13.46
C ALA A 808 38.13 -8.71 12.18
N ILE A 809 37.30 -7.69 11.92
CA ILE A 809 37.47 -6.73 10.83
C ILE A 809 38.74 -5.92 11.04
N ALA A 810 38.89 -5.26 12.19
CA ALA A 810 40.07 -4.46 12.52
C ALA A 810 41.38 -5.26 12.37
N ARG A 811 41.41 -6.49 12.88
CA ARG A 811 42.59 -7.36 12.74
C ARG A 811 42.87 -7.76 11.29
N SER A 812 41.83 -7.96 10.48
CA SER A 812 41.98 -8.24 9.03
C SER A 812 42.52 -7.03 8.27
N VAL A 813 42.10 -5.81 8.65
CA VAL A 813 42.63 -4.54 8.12
C VAL A 813 44.12 -4.39 8.46
N GLU A 814 44.52 -4.59 9.72
CA GLU A 814 45.94 -4.57 10.13
C GLU A 814 46.81 -5.55 9.32
N MET A 815 46.32 -6.76 9.10
CA MET A 815 47.04 -7.78 8.34
C MET A 815 47.30 -7.36 6.88
N LEU A 816 46.33 -6.71 6.23
CA LEU A 816 46.39 -6.32 4.82
C LEU A 816 47.15 -4.98 4.59
N GLU A 817 46.92 -4.00 5.46
CA GLU A 817 47.46 -2.63 5.35
C GLU A 817 48.83 -2.50 6.02
N ASP A 818 48.98 -2.88 7.29
CA ASP A 818 50.24 -2.67 8.05
C ASP A 818 51.27 -3.77 7.79
N GLU A 819 50.82 -5.03 7.82
CA GLU A 819 51.73 -6.17 7.65
C GLU A 819 51.96 -6.53 6.18
N GLY A 820 51.10 -6.02 5.27
CA GLY A 820 51.11 -6.32 3.84
C GLY A 820 50.81 -7.78 3.50
N CYS A 821 50.27 -8.56 4.44
CA CYS A 821 50.00 -9.99 4.34
C CYS A 821 48.67 -10.25 3.63
N SER A 822 48.68 -11.07 2.58
CA SER A 822 47.45 -11.63 2.02
C SER A 822 46.74 -12.54 3.04
N ILE A 823 45.41 -12.59 3.03
CA ILE A 823 44.63 -13.38 4.01
C ILE A 823 43.53 -14.22 3.34
N LEU A 824 43.27 -15.41 3.88
CA LEU A 824 42.10 -16.24 3.54
C LEU A 824 41.14 -16.28 4.73
N SER A 825 40.06 -15.53 4.63
CA SER A 825 38.96 -15.55 5.60
C SER A 825 38.00 -16.71 5.32
N HIS A 826 37.71 -17.52 6.33
CA HIS A 826 36.71 -18.59 6.20
C HIS A 826 36.00 -18.85 7.54
N CYS A 827 34.99 -19.71 7.51
CA CYS A 827 34.34 -20.21 8.71
C CYS A 827 33.92 -21.67 8.45
N SER A 828 32.80 -22.15 8.99
CA SER A 828 32.32 -23.50 8.66
C SER A 828 31.91 -23.64 7.18
N ASP A 829 30.90 -22.90 6.72
CA ASP A 829 30.38 -23.03 5.35
C ASP A 829 30.61 -21.77 4.49
N GLY A 830 31.26 -20.72 5.02
CA GLY A 830 31.78 -19.59 4.22
C GLY A 830 30.75 -18.56 3.72
N TRP A 831 29.51 -18.60 4.21
CA TRP A 831 28.42 -17.68 3.81
C TRP A 831 27.82 -16.83 4.95
N ASP A 832 28.17 -17.08 6.21
CA ASP A 832 27.68 -16.31 7.38
C ASP A 832 28.78 -15.34 7.85
N ARG A 833 29.51 -15.71 8.91
CA ARG A 833 30.62 -14.92 9.50
C ARG A 833 31.72 -14.51 8.52
N THR A 834 31.93 -15.30 7.47
CA THR A 834 32.88 -14.95 6.40
C THR A 834 32.40 -13.73 5.62
N ALA A 835 31.09 -13.59 5.34
CA ALA A 835 30.56 -12.37 4.72
C ALA A 835 30.69 -11.17 5.65
N GLN A 836 30.37 -11.32 6.95
CA GLN A 836 30.55 -10.28 7.97
C GLN A 836 31.99 -9.73 8.00
N MET A 837 32.98 -10.62 8.08
CA MET A 837 34.39 -10.23 8.12
C MET A 837 34.86 -9.63 6.81
N VAL A 838 34.59 -10.29 5.68
CA VAL A 838 35.15 -9.89 4.37
C VAL A 838 34.53 -8.58 3.93
N ALA A 839 33.20 -8.45 3.92
CA ALA A 839 32.53 -7.21 3.56
C ALA A 839 32.92 -6.06 4.51
N GLY A 840 33.02 -6.32 5.82
CA GLY A 840 33.49 -5.32 6.77
C GLY A 840 34.94 -4.89 6.54
N THR A 841 35.82 -5.82 6.17
CA THR A 841 37.25 -5.53 5.87
C THR A 841 37.38 -4.71 4.59
N GLU A 842 36.67 -5.09 3.53
CA GLU A 842 36.60 -4.34 2.28
C GLU A 842 36.05 -2.91 2.50
N LEU A 843 35.01 -2.75 3.33
CA LEU A 843 34.43 -1.44 3.66
C LEU A 843 35.39 -0.51 4.41
N MET A 844 36.28 -1.04 5.25
CA MET A 844 37.28 -0.24 5.98
C MET A 844 38.47 0.15 5.10
N LEU A 845 38.87 -0.71 4.16
CA LEU A 845 40.02 -0.51 3.28
C LEU A 845 39.68 0.31 2.03
N ASP A 846 38.52 0.07 1.41
CA ASP A 846 38.16 0.63 0.11
C ASP A 846 37.21 1.83 0.25
N PRO A 847 37.62 3.05 -0.17
CA PRO A 847 36.75 4.23 -0.14
C PRO A 847 35.56 4.10 -1.09
N PHE A 848 35.65 3.29 -2.15
CA PHE A 848 34.53 3.09 -3.07
C PHE A 848 33.34 2.45 -2.36
N TYR A 849 33.55 1.40 -1.56
CA TYR A 849 32.46 0.71 -0.87
C TYR A 849 31.79 1.55 0.25
N ARG A 850 32.34 2.73 0.56
CA ARG A 850 31.75 3.72 1.48
C ARG A 850 30.85 4.75 0.78
N THR A 851 30.77 4.73 -0.55
CA THR A 851 29.73 5.41 -1.35
C THR A 851 28.41 4.66 -1.27
N ILE A 852 27.26 5.31 -1.55
CA ILE A 852 25.94 4.66 -1.64
C ILE A 852 26.02 3.49 -2.62
N LYS A 853 26.37 3.79 -3.88
CA LYS A 853 26.53 2.80 -4.96
C LYS A 853 27.52 1.68 -4.61
N GLY A 854 28.64 2.03 -4.00
CA GLY A 854 29.65 1.04 -3.60
C GLY A 854 29.16 0.13 -2.46
N PHE A 855 28.41 0.65 -1.49
CA PHE A 855 27.86 -0.15 -0.39
C PHE A 855 26.80 -1.15 -0.86
N GLU A 856 25.94 -0.73 -1.80
CA GLU A 856 25.00 -1.61 -2.49
C GLU A 856 25.73 -2.71 -3.29
N ILE A 857 26.78 -2.35 -4.04
CA ILE A 857 27.64 -3.31 -4.75
C ILE A 857 28.33 -4.28 -3.78
N LEU A 858 28.82 -3.80 -2.63
CA LEU A 858 29.43 -4.63 -1.60
C LEU A 858 28.43 -5.67 -1.06
N ILE A 859 27.17 -5.28 -0.86
CA ILE A 859 26.09 -6.19 -0.46
C ILE A 859 25.78 -7.20 -1.57
N GLU A 860 25.60 -6.75 -2.81
CA GLU A 860 25.34 -7.64 -3.95
C GLU A 860 26.47 -8.66 -4.17
N LYS A 861 27.73 -8.21 -4.05
CA LYS A 861 28.94 -9.03 -4.12
C LYS A 861 29.01 -10.00 -2.94
N GLU A 862 29.33 -9.51 -1.75
CA GLU A 862 29.80 -10.34 -0.63
C GLU A 862 28.68 -11.08 0.11
N TRP A 863 27.43 -10.60 0.01
CA TRP A 863 26.27 -11.24 0.62
C TRP A 863 25.41 -11.97 -0.40
N CYS A 864 24.97 -11.29 -1.46
CA CYS A 864 24.00 -11.89 -2.38
C CYS A 864 24.60 -12.93 -3.33
N SER A 865 25.64 -12.57 -4.08
CA SER A 865 26.26 -13.42 -5.11
C SER A 865 27.03 -14.59 -4.49
N PHE A 866 27.77 -14.33 -3.40
CA PHE A 866 28.46 -15.36 -2.60
C PHE A 866 27.52 -16.21 -1.71
N GLY A 867 26.20 -16.03 -1.81
CA GLY A 867 25.21 -16.98 -1.31
C GLY A 867 25.04 -17.00 0.21
N HIS A 868 24.92 -15.82 0.83
CA HIS A 868 24.29 -15.72 2.15
C HIS A 868 22.85 -16.24 2.07
N GLN A 869 22.47 -17.07 3.05
CA GLN A 869 21.20 -17.81 3.02
C GLN A 869 20.02 -16.97 3.52
N PHE A 870 19.75 -15.83 2.88
CA PHE A 870 18.74 -14.88 3.34
C PHE A 870 17.38 -15.54 3.59
N ARG A 871 16.88 -16.32 2.63
CA ARG A 871 15.60 -17.04 2.74
C ARG A 871 15.50 -17.90 4.01
N LYS A 872 16.55 -18.67 4.35
CA LYS A 872 16.59 -19.46 5.61
C LYS A 872 16.80 -18.60 6.85
N ARG A 873 17.75 -17.67 6.81
CA ARG A 873 18.14 -16.83 7.96
C ARG A 873 17.00 -15.92 8.43
N TYR A 874 16.17 -15.49 7.48
CA TYR A 874 15.02 -14.60 7.68
C TYR A 874 13.67 -15.30 7.45
N GLY A 875 13.66 -16.64 7.31
CA GLY A 875 12.47 -17.50 7.35
C GLY A 875 11.38 -17.15 6.33
N GLN A 876 11.74 -16.84 5.09
CA GLN A 876 10.83 -16.26 4.09
C GLN A 876 9.68 -17.19 3.68
N ASP A 877 9.88 -18.51 3.58
CA ASP A 877 8.97 -19.42 2.87
C ASP A 877 8.73 -20.76 3.59
N ASN A 878 8.55 -20.77 4.92
CA ASN A 878 8.32 -22.03 5.63
C ASN A 878 7.31 -22.04 6.79
N GLY A 879 6.72 -20.90 7.18
CA GLY A 879 5.74 -20.79 8.30
C GLY A 879 6.26 -21.21 9.69
N ASN A 880 7.40 -21.88 9.77
CA ASN A 880 7.95 -22.48 10.97
C ASN A 880 8.77 -21.45 11.77
N ALA A 881 8.11 -20.78 12.71
CA ALA A 881 8.73 -19.83 13.63
C ALA A 881 9.96 -20.38 14.38
N GLU A 882 9.96 -21.69 14.66
CA GLU A 882 10.96 -22.38 15.47
C GLU A 882 12.12 -22.97 14.63
N ASP A 883 12.21 -22.63 13.34
CA ASP A 883 13.31 -23.07 12.48
C ASP A 883 14.67 -22.59 13.02
N GLU A 884 15.48 -23.55 13.48
CA GLU A 884 16.80 -23.30 14.05
C GLU A 884 17.84 -22.75 13.06
N GLN A 885 17.52 -22.63 11.77
CA GLN A 885 18.35 -21.94 10.79
C GLN A 885 18.13 -20.42 10.76
N ARG A 886 17.09 -19.89 11.39
CA ARG A 886 16.82 -18.44 11.51
C ARG A 886 17.86 -17.78 12.42
N SER A 887 18.43 -16.65 11.97
CA SER A 887 19.51 -15.94 12.67
C SER A 887 19.82 -14.56 12.06
N PRO A 888 20.07 -13.51 12.87
CA PRO A 888 20.23 -12.11 12.41
C PRO A 888 21.65 -11.78 11.88
N VAL A 889 22.25 -12.67 11.09
CA VAL A 889 23.67 -12.57 10.71
C VAL A 889 24.00 -11.29 9.94
N PHE A 890 23.13 -10.88 9.00
CA PHE A 890 23.30 -9.63 8.26
C PHE A 890 23.00 -8.41 9.12
N ILE A 891 22.05 -8.49 10.06
CA ILE A 891 21.69 -7.35 10.93
C ILE A 891 22.80 -7.05 11.94
N LEU A 892 23.45 -8.08 12.49
CA LEU A 892 24.67 -7.91 13.29
C LEU A 892 25.80 -7.21 12.52
N TRP A 893 25.86 -7.38 11.19
CA TRP A 893 26.83 -6.67 10.35
C TRP A 893 26.41 -5.24 10.06
N LEU A 894 25.11 -4.96 9.81
CA LEU A 894 24.61 -3.58 9.69
C LEU A 894 24.87 -2.79 10.98
N ASP A 895 24.73 -3.41 12.16
CA ASP A 895 25.13 -2.79 13.43
C ASP A 895 26.64 -2.49 13.44
N CYS A 896 27.50 -3.41 12.99
CA CYS A 896 28.93 -3.13 12.84
C CYS A 896 29.22 -1.95 11.89
N VAL A 897 28.46 -1.79 10.80
CA VAL A 897 28.57 -0.63 9.89
C VAL A 897 28.13 0.65 10.61
N TYR A 898 27.01 0.62 11.34
CA TYR A 898 26.58 1.74 12.19
C TYR A 898 27.66 2.12 13.22
N GLN A 899 28.27 1.16 13.93
CA GLN A 899 29.38 1.46 14.85
C GLN A 899 30.57 2.14 14.15
N ALA A 900 30.90 1.73 12.91
CA ALA A 900 31.95 2.37 12.13
C ALA A 900 31.58 3.81 11.73
N MET A 901 30.33 4.06 11.34
CA MET A 901 29.81 5.40 11.06
C MET A 901 29.84 6.31 12.29
N GLN A 902 29.52 5.78 13.48
CA GLN A 902 29.63 6.54 14.74
C GLN A 902 31.07 6.95 15.09
N GLN A 903 32.07 6.16 14.66
CA GLN A 903 33.49 6.51 14.84
C GLN A 903 34.01 7.44 13.72
N TYR A 904 33.42 7.36 12.52
CA TYR A 904 33.86 8.08 11.32
C TYR A 904 32.67 8.78 10.60
N PRO A 905 32.07 9.82 11.21
CA PRO A 905 30.80 10.39 10.75
C PRO A 905 30.84 11.02 9.35
N THR A 906 32.03 11.41 8.85
CA THR A 906 32.19 11.99 7.51
C THR A 906 32.65 10.99 6.45
N ALA A 907 32.90 9.72 6.80
CA ALA A 907 33.62 8.78 5.92
C ALA A 907 32.72 7.94 5.00
N PHE A 908 31.41 8.01 5.19
CA PHE A 908 30.38 7.25 4.46
C PHE A 908 29.40 8.20 3.78
N GLU A 909 29.08 7.95 2.51
CA GLU A 909 28.14 8.77 1.72
C GLU A 909 26.69 8.49 2.10
N PHE A 910 26.41 7.29 2.59
CA PHE A 910 25.11 6.91 3.13
C PHE A 910 24.96 7.26 4.61
N ASN A 911 23.73 7.50 5.04
CA ASN A 911 23.37 7.81 6.42
C ASN A 911 22.70 6.62 7.13
N GLU A 912 22.24 6.83 8.37
CA GLU A 912 21.59 5.79 9.18
C GLU A 912 20.26 5.29 8.58
N GLU A 913 19.49 6.16 7.91
CA GLU A 913 18.19 5.80 7.31
C GLU A 913 18.37 4.75 6.21
N MET A 914 19.47 4.77 5.46
CA MET A 914 19.77 3.72 4.49
C MET A 914 19.96 2.35 5.16
N LEU A 915 20.62 2.30 6.32
CA LEU A 915 20.80 1.06 7.08
C LEU A 915 19.48 0.57 7.67
N LEU A 916 18.62 1.47 8.15
CA LEU A 916 17.29 1.14 8.66
C LEU A 916 16.33 0.67 7.55
N CYS A 917 16.41 1.29 6.37
CA CYS A 917 15.69 0.89 5.15
C CYS A 917 16.08 -0.53 4.71
N ILE A 918 17.38 -0.81 4.64
CA ILE A 918 17.91 -2.15 4.33
C ILE A 918 17.43 -3.18 5.37
N ASN A 919 17.54 -2.87 6.66
CA ASN A 919 17.10 -3.76 7.75
C ASN A 919 15.61 -4.13 7.61
N GLU A 920 14.73 -3.16 7.36
CA GLU A 920 13.29 -3.44 7.15
C GLU A 920 13.06 -4.32 5.90
N HIS A 921 13.72 -3.98 4.79
CA HIS A 921 13.43 -4.66 3.53
C HIS A 921 13.94 -6.09 3.41
N VAL A 922 14.93 -6.50 4.23
CA VAL A 922 15.32 -7.91 4.41
C VAL A 922 14.16 -8.80 4.85
N TYR A 923 13.22 -8.28 5.66
CA TYR A 923 12.04 -9.00 6.12
C TYR A 923 10.80 -8.79 5.24
N SER A 924 10.72 -7.64 4.55
CA SER A 924 9.48 -7.15 3.95
C SER A 924 8.86 -8.03 2.87
N GLY A 925 9.67 -8.65 2.00
CA GLY A 925 9.18 -9.32 0.78
C GLY A 925 8.71 -8.37 -0.32
N LYS A 926 9.02 -7.06 -0.24
CA LYS A 926 8.64 -6.05 -1.25
C LYS A 926 9.52 -6.07 -2.50
N PHE A 927 10.81 -6.37 -2.32
CA PHE A 927 11.86 -6.35 -3.35
C PHE A 927 12.53 -7.72 -3.49
N GLY A 928 13.08 -8.03 -4.66
CA GLY A 928 13.78 -9.29 -4.90
C GLY A 928 15.18 -9.38 -4.27
N THR A 929 15.77 -8.25 -3.88
CA THR A 929 17.19 -8.10 -3.49
C THR A 929 17.66 -9.06 -2.40
N PHE A 930 16.79 -9.40 -1.44
CA PHE A 930 17.13 -10.31 -0.34
C PHE A 930 16.37 -11.64 -0.39
N LEU A 931 15.77 -12.01 -1.53
CA LEU A 931 15.10 -13.29 -1.70
C LEU A 931 16.09 -14.43 -2.01
N PHE A 932 15.67 -15.65 -1.69
CA PHE A 932 16.39 -16.92 -1.92
C PHE A 932 17.69 -17.09 -1.10
N ASP A 933 18.39 -18.21 -1.30
CA ASP A 933 19.59 -18.59 -0.54
C ASP A 933 20.91 -18.38 -1.31
N CYS A 934 20.87 -18.10 -2.62
CA CYS A 934 22.05 -17.96 -3.49
C CYS A 934 21.72 -17.33 -4.86
N GLU A 935 22.75 -16.92 -5.61
CA GLU A 935 22.64 -16.43 -6.99
C GLU A 935 21.94 -17.45 -7.92
N ALA A 936 22.30 -18.73 -7.83
CA ALA A 936 21.72 -19.80 -8.64
C ALA A 936 20.19 -19.86 -8.56
N LYS A 937 19.62 -19.74 -7.35
CA LYS A 937 18.16 -19.74 -7.16
C LYS A 937 17.51 -18.44 -7.64
N ARG A 938 18.19 -17.29 -7.53
CA ARG A 938 17.68 -16.03 -8.11
C ARG A 938 17.64 -16.07 -9.64
N PHE A 939 18.61 -16.72 -10.26
CA PHE A 939 18.62 -16.98 -11.70
C PHE A 939 17.51 -17.96 -12.13
N GLU A 940 17.37 -19.09 -11.44
CA GLU A 940 16.32 -20.09 -11.69
C GLU A 940 14.90 -19.48 -11.66
N PHE A 941 14.64 -18.57 -10.73
CA PHE A 941 13.34 -17.91 -10.57
C PHE A 941 13.19 -16.59 -11.36
N GLN A 942 14.19 -16.20 -12.17
CA GLN A 942 14.20 -14.96 -12.97
C GLN A 942 13.91 -13.70 -12.12
N VAL A 943 14.59 -13.60 -10.97
CA VAL A 943 14.34 -12.52 -9.98
C VAL A 943 14.62 -11.13 -10.57
N LYS A 944 15.66 -11.01 -11.41
CA LYS A 944 16.05 -9.73 -12.02
C LYS A 944 15.04 -9.23 -13.06
N GLU A 945 14.27 -10.15 -13.63
CA GLU A 945 13.29 -9.91 -14.69
C GLU A 945 11.85 -9.83 -14.17
N ARG A 946 11.56 -10.44 -13.01
CA ARG A 946 10.21 -10.54 -12.42
C ARG A 946 9.96 -9.62 -11.22
N THR A 947 10.99 -9.06 -10.60
CA THR A 947 10.87 -8.29 -9.34
C THR A 947 11.65 -6.98 -9.38
N ILE A 948 11.26 -6.02 -8.54
CA ILE A 948 11.98 -4.74 -8.39
C ILE A 948 13.15 -4.93 -7.41
N SER A 949 14.30 -4.31 -7.69
CA SER A 949 15.44 -4.24 -6.75
C SER A 949 15.23 -3.14 -5.70
N LEU A 950 15.66 -3.38 -4.46
CA LEU A 950 15.72 -2.35 -3.41
C LEU A 950 16.58 -1.16 -3.85
N TRP A 951 17.66 -1.40 -4.60
CA TRP A 951 18.55 -0.34 -5.09
C TRP A 951 17.86 0.58 -6.11
N SER A 952 16.81 0.11 -6.80
CA SER A 952 15.96 0.99 -7.63
C SER A 952 15.07 1.92 -6.80
N PHE A 953 14.73 1.54 -5.56
CA PHE A 953 13.95 2.37 -4.65
C PHE A 953 14.83 3.36 -3.88
N ILE A 954 16.03 2.94 -3.47
CA ILE A 954 17.01 3.80 -2.78
C ILE A 954 17.60 4.86 -3.72
N ASN A 955 18.00 4.46 -4.94
CA ASN A 955 18.57 5.39 -5.93
C ASN A 955 17.51 6.14 -6.76
N ASP A 956 16.23 6.13 -6.36
CA ASP A 956 15.23 6.97 -7.01
C ASP A 956 15.61 8.46 -6.81
N PRO A 957 15.63 9.30 -7.87
CA PRO A 957 16.03 10.70 -7.75
C PRO A 957 15.20 11.53 -6.77
N SER A 958 13.98 11.10 -6.43
CA SER A 958 13.14 11.74 -5.41
C SER A 958 13.50 11.34 -3.97
N ARG A 959 14.25 10.25 -3.77
CA ARG A 959 14.52 9.63 -2.45
C ARG A 959 15.99 9.55 -2.07
N ILE A 960 16.92 9.54 -3.04
CA ILE A 960 18.35 9.29 -2.78
C ILE A 960 18.96 10.26 -1.75
N GLU A 961 18.47 11.50 -1.69
CA GLU A 961 18.93 12.50 -0.73
C GLU A 961 18.42 12.23 0.72
N GLU A 962 17.33 11.47 0.91
CA GLU A 962 16.91 10.95 2.23
C GLU A 962 17.98 10.02 2.82
N PHE A 963 18.72 9.32 1.95
CA PHE A 963 19.75 8.33 2.31
C PHE A 963 21.18 8.90 2.31
N ARG A 964 21.37 10.13 1.82
CA ARG A 964 22.67 10.79 1.75
C ARG A 964 23.09 11.34 3.11
N ASN A 965 24.37 11.20 3.43
CA ASN A 965 25.03 11.88 4.53
C ASN A 965 25.53 13.27 4.08
N PRO A 966 24.98 14.39 4.58
CA PRO A 966 25.40 15.73 4.17
C PRO A 966 26.83 16.07 4.62
N ASP A 967 27.35 15.39 5.64
CA ASP A 967 28.72 15.58 6.16
C ASP A 967 29.76 14.70 5.43
N TYR A 968 29.37 13.95 4.39
CA TYR A 968 30.28 13.07 3.66
C TYR A 968 31.45 13.83 3.03
N LYS A 969 32.65 13.29 3.25
CA LYS A 969 33.90 13.75 2.68
C LYS A 969 34.64 12.54 2.12
N GLN A 970 34.73 12.47 0.80
CA GLN A 970 35.54 11.44 0.14
C GLN A 970 36.97 11.50 0.68
N SER A 971 37.44 10.36 1.19
CA SER A 971 38.77 10.20 1.76
C SER A 971 39.31 8.82 1.42
N GLU A 972 40.44 8.81 0.72
CA GLU A 972 41.16 7.59 0.30
C GLU A 972 41.86 6.87 1.48
N THR A 973 41.67 7.33 2.72
CA THR A 973 42.26 6.73 3.92
C THR A 973 41.51 5.47 4.37
N THR A 974 42.25 4.40 4.63
CA THR A 974 41.79 3.21 5.37
C THR A 974 41.32 3.58 6.78
N LEU A 975 40.17 3.06 7.20
CA LEU A 975 39.56 3.29 8.51
C LEU A 975 40.05 2.29 9.56
N ARG A 976 40.28 2.75 10.80
CA ARG A 976 40.83 1.94 11.91
C ARG A 976 39.91 1.96 13.12
N LEU A 977 39.12 0.90 13.26
CA LEU A 977 38.09 0.78 14.29
C LEU A 977 38.71 0.63 15.70
N ASP A 978 38.32 1.47 16.66
CA ASP A 978 38.54 1.19 18.09
C ASP A 978 37.44 0.22 18.57
N CYS A 979 37.82 -1.04 18.78
CA CYS A 979 36.93 -2.12 19.23
C CYS A 979 36.81 -2.21 20.76
N SER A 980 37.15 -1.14 21.49
CA SER A 980 36.88 -1.01 22.92
C SER A 980 35.38 -0.81 23.17
N SER A 981 34.84 -1.50 24.18
CA SER A 981 33.45 -1.40 24.63
C SER A 981 32.99 0.05 24.85
N LYS A 982 33.89 0.92 25.36
CA LYS A 982 33.66 2.35 25.57
C LYS A 982 33.18 3.10 24.30
N HIS A 983 33.58 2.66 23.10
CA HIS A 983 33.19 3.29 21.83
C HIS A 983 31.95 2.70 21.18
N LEU A 984 31.44 1.57 21.68
CA LEU A 984 30.19 1.03 21.20
C LEU A 984 29.04 1.95 21.61
N ARG A 985 28.06 2.08 20.72
CA ARG A 985 26.81 2.78 20.92
C ARG A 985 25.67 1.80 20.73
N ILE A 986 24.61 1.94 21.51
CA ILE A 986 23.39 1.24 21.16
C ILE A 986 22.91 1.84 19.83
N TRP A 987 22.54 1.00 18.86
CA TRP A 987 21.87 1.47 17.66
C TRP A 987 20.42 1.80 17.98
N GLU A 988 20.22 2.95 18.62
CA GLU A 988 18.97 3.26 19.30
C GLU A 988 17.77 3.22 18.35
N ASN A 989 17.85 3.83 17.16
CA ASN A 989 16.72 3.90 16.23
C ASN A 989 16.29 2.53 15.67
N MET A 990 17.22 1.58 15.51
CA MET A 990 16.89 0.20 15.12
C MET A 990 15.99 -0.49 16.16
N TRP A 991 16.26 -0.26 17.45
CA TRP A 991 15.48 -0.84 18.55
C TRP A 991 14.26 0.03 18.95
N ARG A 992 14.31 1.33 18.67
CA ARG A 992 13.30 2.34 19.06
C ARG A 992 12.17 2.57 18.06
N LYS A 993 12.15 1.85 16.93
CA LYS A 993 11.26 2.10 15.78
C LYS A 993 9.76 2.25 16.13
N TYR A 994 9.34 1.79 17.31
CA TYR A 994 8.00 2.02 17.84
C TYR A 994 7.98 2.67 19.25
N ASP A 995 9.02 2.54 20.09
CA ASP A 995 9.14 3.20 21.40
C ASP A 995 10.56 3.67 21.72
N SER A 996 10.71 4.92 22.16
CA SER A 996 11.97 5.42 22.75
C SER A 996 11.93 5.70 24.26
N THR A 997 10.83 5.37 24.98
CA THR A 997 10.79 5.44 26.46
C THR A 997 11.68 4.42 27.16
N TYR A 998 11.82 3.22 26.58
CA TYR A 998 12.45 2.09 27.23
C TYR A 998 13.95 2.30 27.49
N PHE A 999 14.55 3.27 26.83
CA PHE A 999 15.91 3.71 27.09
C PHE A 999 15.95 4.60 28.33
N PRO A 1000 16.75 4.25 29.36
CA PRO A 1000 16.92 5.08 30.55
C PRO A 1000 17.21 6.55 30.21
N LYS A 1001 16.50 7.48 30.84
CA LYS A 1001 16.71 8.93 30.62
C LYS A 1001 18.10 9.42 31.07
N LYS A 1002 18.85 8.60 31.81
CA LYS A 1002 20.28 8.83 32.03
C LYS A 1002 21.04 8.55 30.73
N ASN A 1003 21.59 9.61 30.14
CA ASN A 1003 22.57 9.57 29.06
C ASN A 1003 23.87 8.85 29.49
N VAL A 1004 23.83 7.52 29.61
CA VAL A 1004 25.03 6.68 29.73
C VAL A 1004 25.64 6.55 28.32
N LYS A 1005 26.32 7.60 27.88
CA LYS A 1005 26.95 7.71 26.56
C LYS A 1005 28.07 6.69 26.29
N TYR A 1006 28.42 5.83 27.25
CA TYR A 1006 29.56 4.91 27.20
C TYR A 1006 29.23 3.64 27.98
N TYR A 1007 29.46 2.47 27.38
CA TYR A 1007 29.28 1.19 28.05
C TYR A 1007 30.62 0.54 28.41
N TYR A 1008 30.66 -0.18 29.53
CA TYR A 1008 31.86 -0.81 30.10
C TYR A 1008 32.29 -2.06 29.33
#